data_AF-A0AA39ZJ59-F1
#
_entry.id   AF-A0AA39ZJ59-F1
#
_cell.length_a   1.000
_cell.length_b   1.000
_cell.length_c   1.000
_cell.angle_alpha   90.00
_cell.angle_beta   90.00
_cell.angle_gamma   90.00
#
_symmetry.space_group_name_H-M   'P 1'
#
loop_
_entity.id
_entity.type
_entity.pdbx_description
1 polymer ?
#
loop_
_entity_poly.entity_id
_entity_poly.type
_entity_poly.pdbx_seq_one_letter_code
_entity_poly.pdbx_strand_id
1 'polypeptide(L)'
;MLVLFPLLCLVLGALGVDIPIWLDGALVDATATDDSYNTGGTISVNGWTVQVPKNMLVTFPAAYVPWKDFVAEKAAVMGYEVNVAGNIVNGVSIAAQIIVQEFAMEINQGYIEEINFDGTMKILNGPVIRINDPNAVFSAGYSSPFMVADDKSPSVSSFSGFPMCVPRSSNDTLCPSSQRPVVAGTPRRIFQAPDALVMAPFLPGDFIMYRGFRNAQNQLICFDIVAWNVQITTTGSPAYIRVEETLVGVYTPNTNAEVAETRFIGYTSDPSVTVSISAIDIDPCTGHETYRSIGVGQARPEEGGRNKWIARIDGTTPSIYTREYRMVASSGTVVTRNGIVAGEYVAPILEWIQPELLVPGIEPIINEYAAMSHLTRGVGPDENGNIFGPLDPFPQSGVTVFNISTCAGPVGPGEPSEGEPQTANPRIDATIPISATGSQVATVPHTKRLYVRHDDTFTLRGYQDNTNMGSNDTLTWSWSVLADQSAGTQSNLVTFTPSSDSKSISLRFANSAPTGEYVFQLAISSANHNTTGNFTYTVSLFSGPDIVSVDAVTWTSGQSGTIGVTCSSLYLVDWKVNMQVTYPGDRGTTTSPMAATPPGSGLWSFSSRRVDRPGTITCRSALNGQATRSGTTAKRAVQLKA
;
A
#
# COMPACT_ATOMS: atom_id res chain seq x y z
N MET A 1 -4.06 63.42 -2.92
CA MET A 1 -2.96 62.42 -2.93
C MET A 1 -2.88 61.78 -1.54
N LEU A 2 -3.90 61.02 -1.10
CA LEU A 2 -3.88 60.38 0.23
C LEU A 2 -4.94 59.26 0.38
N VAL A 3 -5.12 58.42 -0.66
CA VAL A 3 -6.02 57.23 -0.60
C VAL A 3 -5.35 55.97 -1.16
N LEU A 4 -4.13 56.05 -1.69
CA LEU A 4 -3.44 54.91 -2.31
C LEU A 4 -2.67 54.01 -1.33
N PHE A 5 -2.43 54.47 -0.10
CA PHE A 5 -1.57 53.76 0.86
C PHE A 5 -2.19 52.54 1.55
N PRO A 6 -3.49 52.54 1.97
CA PRO A 6 -4.07 51.34 2.59
C PRO A 6 -4.38 50.23 1.57
N LEU A 7 -4.65 50.58 0.31
CA LEU A 7 -4.89 49.61 -0.76
C LEU A 7 -3.60 48.84 -1.12
N LEU A 8 -2.45 49.51 -1.08
CA LEU A 8 -1.15 48.90 -1.38
C LEU A 8 -0.70 47.91 -0.29
N CYS A 9 -0.98 48.20 1.00
CA CYS A 9 -0.69 47.29 2.11
C CYS A 9 -1.54 46.01 2.11
N LEU A 10 -2.79 46.08 1.64
CA LEU A 10 -3.67 44.90 1.49
C LEU A 10 -3.20 43.96 0.36
N VAL A 11 -2.65 44.51 -0.73
CA VAL A 11 -2.08 43.71 -1.83
C VAL A 11 -0.70 43.14 -1.48
N LEU A 12 0.13 43.87 -0.73
CA LEU A 12 1.45 43.41 -0.30
C LEU A 12 1.41 42.30 0.77
N GLY A 13 0.35 42.23 1.58
CA GLY A 13 0.17 41.16 2.57
C GLY A 13 -0.10 39.78 1.96
N ALA A 14 -0.69 39.73 0.76
CA ALA A 14 -1.02 38.49 0.05
C ALA A 14 0.17 37.89 -0.74
N LEU A 15 1.29 38.62 -0.90
CA LEU A 15 2.42 38.18 -1.72
C LEU A 15 3.50 37.42 -0.95
N GLY A 16 3.39 37.32 0.39
CA GLY A 16 4.40 36.68 1.25
C GLY A 16 3.91 35.48 2.05
N VAL A 17 2.67 35.04 1.85
CA VAL A 17 2.06 33.89 2.53
C VAL A 17 1.56 32.92 1.47
N ASP A 18 1.79 31.63 1.66
CA ASP A 18 1.22 30.62 0.77
C ASP A 18 -0.30 30.58 0.95
N ILE A 19 -1.06 30.34 -0.12
CA ILE A 19 -2.53 30.30 -0.09
C ILE A 19 -3.00 28.97 -0.68
N PRO A 20 -3.96 28.25 -0.07
CA PRO A 20 -4.45 26.99 -0.62
C PRO A 20 -5.11 27.18 -2.00
N ILE A 21 -4.86 26.23 -2.92
CA ILE A 21 -5.67 26.07 -4.13
C ILE A 21 -6.32 24.70 -4.15
N TRP A 22 -7.60 24.66 -4.51
CA TRP A 22 -8.37 23.45 -4.72
C TRP A 22 -9.29 23.67 -5.90
N LEU A 23 -8.98 23.04 -7.03
CA LEU A 23 -9.74 23.15 -8.26
C LEU A 23 -10.34 21.79 -8.59
N ASP A 24 -11.64 21.78 -8.81
CA ASP A 24 -12.36 20.59 -9.24
C ASP A 24 -13.22 20.94 -10.46
N GLY A 25 -12.94 20.31 -11.59
CA GLY A 25 -13.62 20.62 -12.84
C GLY A 25 -13.06 19.88 -14.05
N ALA A 26 -13.60 20.19 -15.22
CA ALA A 26 -13.23 19.52 -16.46
C ALA A 26 -11.80 19.87 -16.93
N LEU A 27 -11.05 18.87 -17.39
CA LEU A 27 -9.76 19.08 -18.06
C LEU A 27 -9.95 19.91 -19.33
N VAL A 28 -9.31 21.09 -19.37
CA VAL A 28 -9.32 21.96 -20.56
C VAL A 28 -8.06 21.80 -21.39
N ASP A 29 -6.89 21.74 -20.75
CA ASP A 29 -5.62 21.48 -21.43
C ASP A 29 -4.55 21.01 -20.44
N ALA A 30 -3.51 20.37 -20.97
CA ALA A 30 -2.30 19.99 -20.24
C ALA A 30 -1.08 20.05 -21.17
N THR A 31 0.02 20.62 -20.71
CA THR A 31 1.25 20.73 -21.50
C THR A 31 2.46 20.22 -20.71
N ALA A 32 3.41 19.62 -21.40
CA ALA A 32 4.75 19.31 -20.88
C ALA A 32 5.73 20.37 -21.36
N THR A 33 6.70 20.73 -20.52
CA THR A 33 7.74 21.70 -20.88
C THR A 33 8.79 21.11 -21.83
N ASP A 34 9.11 19.82 -21.66
CA ASP A 34 10.08 19.09 -22.47
C ASP A 34 9.76 17.57 -22.47
N ASP A 35 10.63 16.78 -23.11
CA ASP A 35 10.45 15.33 -23.26
C ASP A 35 11.12 14.48 -22.16
N SER A 36 11.62 15.09 -21.08
CA SER A 36 12.19 14.35 -19.95
C SER A 36 11.10 13.54 -19.22
N TYR A 37 11.45 12.35 -18.71
CA TYR A 37 10.49 11.47 -18.04
C TYR A 37 9.83 12.14 -16.82
N ASN A 38 10.55 13.07 -16.18
CA ASN A 38 10.10 13.82 -15.01
C ASN A 38 9.78 15.30 -15.31
N THR A 39 9.49 15.64 -16.57
CA THR A 39 9.10 17.01 -16.95
C THR A 39 7.96 17.54 -16.09
N GLY A 40 7.96 18.86 -15.87
CA GLY A 40 6.79 19.60 -15.42
C GLY A 40 6.00 20.18 -16.59
N GLY A 41 5.17 21.18 -16.31
CA GLY A 41 4.45 21.93 -17.34
C GLY A 41 3.28 22.72 -16.79
N THR A 42 2.12 22.68 -17.46
CA THR A 42 0.92 23.41 -17.01
C THR A 42 -0.34 22.58 -17.19
N ILE A 43 -1.31 22.78 -16.32
CA ILE A 43 -2.67 22.21 -16.43
C ILE A 43 -3.70 23.32 -16.38
N SER A 44 -4.73 23.23 -17.22
CA SER A 44 -5.82 24.19 -17.29
C SER A 44 -7.15 23.57 -16.87
N VAL A 45 -7.77 24.13 -15.83
CA VAL A 45 -9.04 23.68 -15.24
C VAL A 45 -9.83 24.92 -14.77
N ASN A 46 -11.13 25.00 -15.09
CA ASN A 46 -12.02 26.10 -14.65
C ASN A 46 -11.48 27.52 -14.91
N GLY A 47 -10.73 27.72 -16.00
CA GLY A 47 -10.12 29.01 -16.35
C GLY A 47 -8.84 29.36 -15.59
N TRP A 48 -8.39 28.49 -14.68
CA TRP A 48 -7.06 28.57 -14.08
C TRP A 48 -6.04 27.89 -14.98
N THR A 49 -4.83 28.45 -15.03
CA THR A 49 -3.64 27.76 -15.52
C THR A 49 -2.69 27.57 -14.35
N VAL A 50 -2.50 26.32 -13.93
CA VAL A 50 -1.70 25.95 -12.77
C VAL A 50 -0.37 25.39 -13.25
N GLN A 51 0.73 25.81 -12.61
CA GLN A 51 2.05 25.23 -12.86
C GLN A 51 2.09 23.81 -12.31
N VAL A 52 2.51 22.86 -13.15
CA VAL A 52 2.80 21.49 -12.75
C VAL A 52 4.30 21.36 -12.52
N PRO A 53 4.74 21.04 -11.29
CA PRO A 53 6.16 20.79 -11.00
C PRO A 53 6.73 19.62 -11.78
N LYS A 54 8.05 19.56 -11.86
CA LYS A 54 8.77 18.33 -12.23
C LYS A 54 8.45 17.21 -11.24
N ASN A 55 8.62 15.97 -11.70
CA ASN A 55 8.39 14.74 -10.95
C ASN A 55 6.91 14.50 -10.55
N MET A 56 5.96 15.22 -11.15
CA MET A 56 4.54 15.00 -10.91
C MET A 56 4.09 13.63 -11.45
N LEU A 57 3.39 12.89 -10.61
CA LEU A 57 2.66 11.66 -10.98
C LEU A 57 1.16 11.91 -10.83
N VAL A 58 0.43 11.83 -11.94
CA VAL A 58 -1.02 11.97 -11.99
C VAL A 58 -1.67 10.71 -11.42
N THR A 59 -2.57 10.89 -10.47
CA THR A 59 -3.22 9.79 -9.77
C THR A 59 -4.49 9.35 -10.49
N PHE A 60 -4.57 8.05 -10.77
CA PHE A 60 -5.76 7.35 -11.24
C PHE A 60 -6.13 6.25 -10.22
N PRO A 61 -7.35 5.68 -10.30
CA PRO A 61 -7.81 4.67 -9.33
C PRO A 61 -6.92 3.43 -9.13
N ALA A 62 -6.07 3.08 -10.10
CA ALA A 62 -5.19 1.92 -10.04
C ALA A 62 -3.76 2.20 -10.55
N ALA A 63 -3.41 3.47 -10.79
CA ALA A 63 -2.15 3.82 -11.41
C ALA A 63 -1.68 5.23 -11.06
N TYR A 64 -0.37 5.42 -11.06
CA TYR A 64 0.30 6.72 -11.00
C TYR A 64 1.04 6.94 -12.31
N VAL A 65 0.63 7.95 -13.07
CA VAL A 65 1.09 8.19 -14.44
C VAL A 65 2.05 9.38 -14.46
N PRO A 66 3.26 9.23 -15.01
CA PRO A 66 4.17 10.36 -15.21
C PRO A 66 3.51 11.50 -15.99
N TRP A 67 3.77 12.76 -15.60
CA TRP A 67 3.18 13.93 -16.25
C TRP A 67 3.36 13.94 -17.78
N LYS A 68 4.54 13.52 -18.27
CA LYS A 68 4.82 13.38 -19.70
C LYS A 68 3.81 12.47 -20.39
N ASP A 69 3.59 11.29 -19.83
CA ASP A 69 2.74 10.26 -20.42
C ASP A 69 1.26 10.66 -20.34
N PHE A 70 0.87 11.33 -19.24
CA PHE A 70 -0.44 11.95 -19.13
C PHE A 70 -0.70 12.99 -20.24
N VAL A 71 0.26 13.88 -20.49
CA VAL A 71 0.14 14.91 -21.53
C VAL A 71 0.08 14.28 -22.92
N ALA A 72 0.85 13.21 -23.18
CA ALA A 72 0.87 12.51 -24.46
C ALA A 72 -0.50 11.89 -24.80
N GLU A 73 -1.19 11.35 -23.79
CA GLU A 73 -2.47 10.67 -23.94
C GLU A 73 -3.67 11.53 -23.49
N LYS A 74 -3.47 12.84 -23.21
CA LYS A 74 -4.51 13.72 -22.64
C LYS A 74 -5.80 13.77 -23.45
N ALA A 75 -5.72 13.56 -24.76
CA ALA A 75 -6.87 13.53 -25.66
C ALA A 75 -7.94 12.50 -25.23
N ALA A 76 -7.53 11.40 -24.57
CA ALA A 76 -8.41 10.36 -24.05
C ALA A 76 -9.21 10.78 -22.81
N VAL A 77 -8.79 11.86 -22.13
CA VAL A 77 -9.38 12.33 -20.86
C VAL A 77 -9.79 13.82 -20.92
N MET A 78 -9.83 14.40 -22.12
CA MET A 78 -10.32 15.76 -22.31
C MET A 78 -11.77 15.89 -21.82
N GLY A 79 -12.03 16.90 -20.99
CA GLY A 79 -13.34 17.11 -20.40
C GLY A 79 -13.67 16.24 -19.18
N TYR A 80 -12.81 15.28 -18.81
CA TYR A 80 -12.98 14.51 -17.58
C TYR A 80 -12.74 15.38 -16.35
N GLU A 81 -13.32 14.98 -15.23
CA GLU A 81 -13.12 15.63 -13.95
C GLU A 81 -11.66 15.50 -13.49
N VAL A 82 -11.06 16.64 -13.13
CA VAL A 82 -9.72 16.73 -12.59
C VAL A 82 -9.76 17.52 -11.31
N ASN A 83 -9.26 16.90 -10.25
CA ASN A 83 -8.96 17.56 -9.00
C ASN A 83 -7.49 18.01 -9.01
N VAL A 84 -7.26 19.33 -8.93
CA VAL A 84 -5.93 19.93 -8.77
C VAL A 84 -5.85 20.60 -7.40
N ALA A 85 -5.09 19.99 -6.50
CA ALA A 85 -4.80 20.54 -5.18
C ALA A 85 -3.35 21.04 -5.12
N GLY A 86 -3.12 22.19 -4.49
CA GLY A 86 -1.80 22.78 -4.34
C GLY A 86 -1.79 24.03 -3.46
N ASN A 87 -0.80 24.90 -3.64
CA ASN A 87 -0.82 26.25 -3.06
C ASN A 87 -0.41 27.31 -4.11
N ILE A 88 -0.78 28.56 -3.87
CA ILE A 88 -0.17 29.73 -4.48
C ILE A 88 1.07 30.07 -3.66
N VAL A 89 2.25 29.99 -4.27
CA VAL A 89 3.54 30.29 -3.64
C VAL A 89 4.17 31.47 -4.37
N ASN A 90 4.45 32.56 -3.68
CA ASN A 90 4.99 33.80 -4.26
C ASN A 90 4.17 34.29 -5.48
N GLY A 91 2.84 34.17 -5.42
CA GLY A 91 1.93 34.58 -6.49
C GLY A 91 1.78 33.58 -7.65
N VAL A 92 2.39 32.40 -7.58
CA VAL A 92 2.30 31.36 -8.62
C VAL A 92 1.49 30.18 -8.09
N SER A 93 0.43 29.79 -8.80
CA SER A 93 -0.35 28.57 -8.51
C SER A 93 0.47 27.33 -8.88
N ILE A 94 0.83 26.51 -7.90
CA ILE A 94 1.65 25.31 -8.08
C ILE A 94 0.86 24.09 -7.62
N ALA A 95 0.71 23.10 -8.50
CA ALA A 95 0.05 21.84 -8.17
C ALA A 95 0.92 20.97 -7.25
N ALA A 96 0.29 20.36 -6.25
CA ALA A 96 0.90 19.33 -5.41
C ALA A 96 0.36 17.94 -5.73
N GLN A 97 -0.93 17.86 -6.10
CA GLN A 97 -1.63 16.63 -6.41
C GLN A 97 -2.57 16.86 -7.60
N ILE A 98 -2.64 15.88 -8.49
CA ILE A 98 -3.55 15.88 -9.64
C ILE A 98 -4.22 14.50 -9.67
N ILE A 99 -5.54 14.48 -9.56
CA ILE A 99 -6.36 13.25 -9.57
C ILE A 99 -7.35 13.35 -10.72
N VAL A 100 -7.44 12.30 -11.54
CA VAL A 100 -8.25 12.30 -12.78
C VAL A 100 -9.24 11.13 -12.78
N GLN A 101 -10.48 11.41 -13.14
CA GLN A 101 -11.58 10.45 -13.26
C GLN A 101 -12.69 11.02 -14.17
N GLU A 102 -13.54 10.20 -14.80
CA GLU A 102 -14.65 10.77 -15.60
C GLU A 102 -15.60 11.59 -14.71
N PHE A 103 -16.02 11.01 -13.57
CA PHE A 103 -16.74 11.72 -12.49
C PHE A 103 -16.37 11.19 -11.09
N ALA A 104 -16.15 12.07 -10.11
CA ALA A 104 -15.75 11.65 -8.75
C ALA A 104 -16.75 10.78 -8.02
N MET A 105 -18.04 11.04 -8.25
CA MET A 105 -19.13 10.27 -7.66
C MET A 105 -19.78 9.31 -8.64
N GLU A 106 -19.11 8.94 -9.74
CA GLU A 106 -19.68 7.99 -10.70
C GLU A 106 -20.01 6.66 -10.00
N ILE A 107 -21.28 6.27 -9.96
CA ILE A 107 -21.72 4.96 -9.50
C ILE A 107 -22.88 4.52 -10.40
N ASN A 108 -22.68 3.42 -11.12
CA ASN A 108 -23.71 2.80 -11.93
C ASN A 108 -24.14 1.47 -11.30
N GLN A 109 -25.38 1.04 -11.52
CA GLN A 109 -25.91 -0.22 -11.00
C GLN A 109 -26.85 -0.88 -12.00
N GLY A 110 -26.94 -2.20 -11.97
CA GLY A 110 -27.92 -2.94 -12.78
C GLY A 110 -27.77 -4.45 -12.73
N TYR A 111 -28.76 -5.14 -13.29
CA TYR A 111 -28.70 -6.58 -13.50
C TYR A 111 -27.96 -6.89 -14.79
N ILE A 112 -27.09 -7.90 -14.76
CA ILE A 112 -26.52 -8.49 -15.96
C ILE A 112 -27.61 -9.26 -16.71
N GLU A 113 -27.82 -8.94 -17.97
CA GLU A 113 -28.72 -9.64 -18.90
C GLU A 113 -27.98 -10.75 -19.65
N GLU A 114 -26.79 -10.45 -20.17
CA GLU A 114 -26.00 -11.35 -21.01
C GLU A 114 -24.51 -11.18 -20.72
N ILE A 115 -23.75 -12.28 -20.86
CA ILE A 115 -22.30 -12.30 -20.73
C ILE A 115 -21.74 -13.05 -21.94
N ASN A 116 -20.75 -12.45 -22.61
CA ASN A 116 -20.09 -13.04 -23.77
C ASN A 116 -18.63 -13.39 -23.45
N PHE A 117 -18.14 -14.44 -24.12
CA PHE A 117 -16.76 -14.91 -23.96
C PHE A 117 -15.71 -13.94 -24.51
N ASP A 118 -16.12 -12.88 -25.21
CA ASP A 118 -15.25 -11.79 -25.65
C ASP A 118 -15.02 -10.71 -24.57
N GLY A 119 -15.54 -10.92 -23.35
CA GLY A 119 -15.41 -10.00 -22.23
C GLY A 119 -16.53 -8.96 -22.10
N THR A 120 -17.51 -8.92 -23.01
CA THR A 120 -18.65 -8.00 -22.89
C THR A 120 -19.74 -8.52 -21.95
N MET A 121 -20.36 -7.60 -21.21
CA MET A 121 -21.56 -7.84 -20.42
C MET A 121 -22.65 -6.84 -20.82
N LYS A 122 -23.86 -7.34 -21.09
CA LYS A 122 -25.03 -6.48 -21.32
C LYS A 122 -25.75 -6.24 -20.00
N ILE A 123 -25.98 -4.97 -19.66
CA ILE A 123 -26.85 -4.60 -18.55
C ILE A 123 -28.29 -4.56 -19.04
N LEU A 124 -29.19 -5.18 -18.27
CA LEU A 124 -30.62 -5.22 -18.56
C LEU A 124 -31.18 -3.79 -18.65
N ASN A 125 -31.78 -3.45 -19.79
CA ASN A 125 -32.24 -2.09 -20.12
C ASN A 125 -31.14 -1.01 -20.04
N GLY A 126 -29.87 -1.41 -20.09
CA GLY A 126 -28.71 -0.54 -19.87
C GLY A 126 -27.64 -0.67 -20.95
N PRO A 127 -26.42 -0.16 -20.69
CA PRO A 127 -25.32 -0.20 -21.65
C PRO A 127 -24.74 -1.61 -21.82
N VAL A 128 -23.90 -1.77 -22.84
CA VAL A 128 -22.90 -2.85 -22.88
C VAL A 128 -21.66 -2.34 -22.15
N ILE A 129 -21.15 -3.14 -21.23
CA ILE A 129 -19.94 -2.85 -20.46
C ILE A 129 -18.84 -3.87 -20.77
N ARG A 130 -17.58 -3.48 -20.55
CA ARG A 130 -16.40 -4.35 -20.65
C ARG A 130 -15.34 -3.88 -19.68
N ILE A 131 -14.53 -4.78 -19.13
CA ILE A 131 -13.47 -4.44 -18.18
C ILE A 131 -12.23 -3.93 -18.94
N ASN A 132 -11.61 -2.85 -18.48
CA ASN A 132 -10.27 -2.42 -18.92
C ASN A 132 -9.21 -3.31 -18.29
N ASP A 133 -8.96 -4.45 -18.91
CA ASP A 133 -8.17 -5.57 -18.38
C ASP A 133 -7.06 -5.94 -19.37
N PRO A 134 -6.00 -5.12 -19.48
CA PRO A 134 -4.95 -5.30 -20.48
C PRO A 134 -4.17 -6.61 -20.28
N ASN A 135 -4.10 -7.10 -19.04
CA ASN A 135 -3.41 -8.34 -18.68
C ASN A 135 -4.33 -9.58 -18.74
N ALA A 136 -5.60 -9.40 -19.16
CA ALA A 136 -6.59 -10.46 -19.28
C ALA A 136 -6.77 -11.29 -18.00
N VAL A 137 -6.66 -10.66 -16.83
CA VAL A 137 -6.78 -11.33 -15.52
C VAL A 137 -8.24 -11.62 -15.20
N PHE A 138 -9.15 -10.69 -15.46
CA PHE A 138 -10.57 -10.83 -15.12
C PHE A 138 -11.45 -11.26 -16.29
N SER A 139 -10.97 -11.15 -17.53
CA SER A 139 -11.76 -11.31 -18.75
C SER A 139 -10.90 -11.81 -19.94
N ALA A 140 -11.46 -11.78 -21.15
CA ALA A 140 -10.74 -12.08 -22.39
C ALA A 140 -9.67 -11.06 -22.79
N GLY A 141 -9.57 -9.95 -22.05
CA GLY A 141 -8.58 -8.90 -22.26
C GLY A 141 -9.13 -7.74 -23.10
N TYR A 142 -8.86 -6.51 -22.65
CA TYR A 142 -9.17 -5.28 -23.38
C TYR A 142 -8.31 -4.15 -22.84
N SER A 143 -7.84 -3.28 -23.72
CA SER A 143 -6.94 -2.19 -23.35
C SER A 143 -7.48 -0.85 -23.83
N SER A 144 -7.46 0.11 -22.91
CA SER A 144 -7.70 1.53 -23.14
C SER A 144 -6.72 2.32 -22.26
N PRO A 145 -6.27 3.53 -22.67
CA PRO A 145 -5.40 4.36 -21.84
C PRO A 145 -6.05 4.68 -20.49
N PHE A 146 -5.22 4.66 -19.43
CA PHE A 146 -5.59 4.98 -18.05
C PHE A 146 -6.71 4.10 -17.46
N MET A 147 -7.05 4.32 -16.17
CA MET A 147 -8.17 3.67 -15.47
C MET A 147 -8.28 2.18 -15.80
N VAL A 148 -7.21 1.46 -15.51
CA VAL A 148 -7.11 0.01 -15.70
C VAL A 148 -7.70 -0.68 -14.46
N ALA A 149 -8.32 -1.84 -14.65
CA ALA A 149 -8.72 -2.68 -13.53
C ALA A 149 -7.47 -3.16 -12.77
N ASP A 150 -7.42 -2.92 -11.46
CA ASP A 150 -6.31 -3.40 -10.62
C ASP A 150 -6.34 -4.93 -10.55
N ASP A 151 -5.29 -5.56 -11.08
CA ASP A 151 -5.11 -7.02 -11.14
C ASP A 151 -4.34 -7.61 -9.96
N LYS A 152 -3.88 -6.77 -9.03
CA LYS A 152 -3.22 -7.14 -7.77
C LYS A 152 -4.17 -7.06 -6.59
N SER A 153 -4.94 -5.98 -6.49
CA SER A 153 -6.01 -5.78 -5.51
C SER A 153 -7.34 -5.85 -6.25
N PRO A 154 -8.14 -6.93 -6.13
CA PRO A 154 -9.19 -7.22 -7.11
C PRO A 154 -10.31 -6.18 -7.12
N SER A 155 -10.24 -5.28 -8.10
CA SER A 155 -11.26 -4.29 -8.48
C SER A 155 -12.51 -4.94 -9.11
N VAL A 156 -12.41 -6.21 -9.49
CA VAL A 156 -13.52 -7.02 -10.00
C VAL A 156 -13.83 -8.11 -9.00
N SER A 157 -14.90 -7.93 -8.22
CA SER A 157 -15.15 -8.75 -7.04
C SER A 157 -16.63 -8.99 -6.75
N SER A 158 -16.88 -9.93 -5.83
CA SER A 158 -18.16 -10.11 -5.15
C SER A 158 -18.28 -9.13 -4.00
N PHE A 159 -19.46 -9.02 -3.38
CA PHE A 159 -19.68 -8.13 -2.23
C PHE A 159 -18.63 -8.30 -1.12
N SER A 160 -18.23 -9.55 -0.84
CA SER A 160 -17.26 -9.92 0.18
C SER A 160 -15.79 -9.72 -0.23
N GLY A 161 -15.52 -9.23 -1.43
CA GLY A 161 -14.18 -9.05 -1.97
C GLY A 161 -13.56 -10.28 -2.64
N PHE A 162 -14.25 -11.42 -2.66
CA PHE A 162 -13.80 -12.58 -3.44
C PHE A 162 -13.75 -12.22 -4.93
N PRO A 163 -12.65 -12.51 -5.66
CA PRO A 163 -12.45 -12.06 -7.02
C PRO A 163 -13.41 -12.75 -8.00
N MET A 164 -13.92 -11.95 -8.93
CA MET A 164 -14.92 -12.36 -9.93
C MET A 164 -14.36 -12.18 -11.33
N CYS A 165 -14.97 -12.84 -12.31
CA CYS A 165 -14.46 -12.82 -13.69
C CYS A 165 -15.57 -12.96 -14.73
N VAL A 166 -15.26 -12.51 -15.96
CA VAL A 166 -16.02 -12.81 -17.16
C VAL A 166 -15.39 -14.05 -17.81
N PRO A 167 -16.14 -15.16 -17.98
CA PRO A 167 -15.59 -16.36 -18.62
C PRO A 167 -15.03 -16.07 -20.02
N ARG A 168 -13.91 -16.69 -20.37
CA ARG A 168 -13.27 -16.58 -21.70
C ARG A 168 -13.70 -17.69 -22.66
N SER A 169 -14.28 -18.76 -22.12
CA SER A 169 -14.81 -19.89 -22.86
C SER A 169 -15.74 -20.71 -21.95
N SER A 170 -16.40 -21.72 -22.50
CA SER A 170 -17.23 -22.64 -21.70
C SER A 170 -16.42 -23.49 -20.71
N ASN A 171 -15.11 -23.65 -20.93
CA ASN A 171 -14.20 -24.49 -20.13
C ASN A 171 -13.04 -23.65 -19.57
N ASP A 172 -13.32 -22.41 -19.15
CA ASP A 172 -12.30 -21.52 -18.59
C ASP A 172 -11.81 -22.03 -17.23
N THR A 173 -10.56 -22.50 -17.17
CA THR A 173 -9.94 -23.01 -15.93
C THR A 173 -9.63 -21.92 -14.91
N LEU A 174 -9.53 -20.66 -15.36
CA LEU A 174 -9.27 -19.48 -14.54
C LEU A 174 -10.57 -18.77 -14.11
N CYS A 175 -11.70 -19.12 -14.73
CA CYS A 175 -13.03 -18.62 -14.41
C CYS A 175 -14.11 -19.73 -14.49
N PRO A 176 -13.95 -20.86 -13.77
CA PRO A 176 -14.76 -22.04 -14.02
C PRO A 176 -16.19 -21.90 -13.45
N SER A 177 -17.18 -22.36 -14.21
CA SER A 177 -18.60 -22.36 -13.80
C SER A 177 -18.86 -23.12 -12.50
N SER A 178 -18.01 -24.09 -12.14
CA SER A 178 -18.07 -24.83 -10.88
C SER A 178 -17.90 -23.95 -9.64
N GLN A 179 -17.34 -22.74 -9.79
CA GLN A 179 -17.22 -21.76 -8.70
C GLN A 179 -18.53 -21.03 -8.39
N ARG A 180 -19.59 -21.25 -9.17
CA ARG A 180 -20.94 -20.74 -8.89
C ARG A 180 -21.91 -21.91 -8.64
N PRO A 181 -22.09 -22.34 -7.39
CA PRO A 181 -23.01 -23.43 -7.06
C PRO A 181 -24.46 -23.12 -7.45
N VAL A 182 -25.14 -24.11 -8.01
CA VAL A 182 -26.55 -24.04 -8.42
C VAL A 182 -27.38 -25.00 -7.56
N VAL A 183 -28.51 -24.54 -7.04
CA VAL A 183 -29.47 -25.37 -6.29
C VAL A 183 -30.84 -25.28 -6.97
N ALA A 184 -31.40 -26.43 -7.34
CA ALA A 184 -32.67 -26.52 -8.07
C ALA A 184 -32.74 -25.61 -9.31
N GLY A 185 -31.64 -25.54 -10.08
CA GLY A 185 -31.54 -24.71 -11.28
C GLY A 185 -31.31 -23.21 -11.02
N THR A 186 -31.24 -22.77 -9.76
CA THR A 186 -31.01 -21.36 -9.40
C THR A 186 -29.61 -21.16 -8.82
N PRO A 187 -28.80 -20.21 -9.34
CA PRO A 187 -27.50 -19.87 -8.76
C PRO A 187 -27.64 -19.40 -7.31
N ARG A 188 -26.81 -19.94 -6.41
CA ARG A 188 -26.73 -19.43 -5.04
C ARG A 188 -26.09 -18.05 -5.03
N ARG A 189 -26.60 -17.20 -4.14
CA ARG A 189 -26.13 -15.83 -3.93
C ARG A 189 -25.21 -15.71 -2.71
N ILE A 190 -25.36 -16.61 -1.74
CA ILE A 190 -24.56 -16.67 -0.52
C ILE A 190 -24.03 -18.10 -0.40
N PHE A 191 -22.71 -18.26 -0.48
CA PHE A 191 -22.05 -19.57 -0.39
C PHE A 191 -20.57 -19.41 -0.05
N GLN A 192 -19.96 -20.49 0.44
CA GLN A 192 -18.51 -20.58 0.60
C GLN A 192 -17.86 -20.97 -0.73
N ALA A 193 -16.75 -20.34 -1.08
CA ALA A 193 -16.00 -20.61 -2.30
C ALA A 193 -15.67 -22.11 -2.42
N PRO A 194 -16.08 -22.80 -3.50
CA PRO A 194 -15.69 -24.18 -3.76
C PRO A 194 -14.16 -24.39 -3.79
N ASP A 195 -13.43 -23.45 -4.40
CA ASP A 195 -11.97 -23.37 -4.31
C ASP A 195 -11.54 -21.91 -4.13
N ALA A 196 -10.93 -21.60 -3.00
CA ALA A 196 -10.55 -20.24 -2.65
C ALA A 196 -9.37 -19.68 -3.46
N LEU A 197 -8.72 -20.48 -4.31
CA LEU A 197 -7.56 -20.07 -5.13
C LEU A 197 -7.92 -19.77 -6.60
N VAL A 198 -9.20 -19.79 -6.96
CA VAL A 198 -9.68 -19.49 -8.33
C VAL A 198 -10.90 -18.59 -8.28
N MET A 199 -10.96 -17.59 -9.16
CA MET A 199 -12.08 -16.66 -9.28
C MET A 199 -13.40 -17.35 -9.62
N ALA A 200 -14.51 -16.67 -9.29
CA ALA A 200 -15.85 -17.12 -9.65
C ALA A 200 -16.44 -16.30 -10.82
N PRO A 201 -17.12 -16.93 -11.79
CA PRO A 201 -17.71 -16.18 -12.89
C PRO A 201 -18.90 -15.33 -12.46
N PHE A 202 -19.05 -14.14 -13.04
CA PHE A 202 -20.33 -13.45 -13.07
C PHE A 202 -21.37 -14.29 -13.83
N LEU A 203 -22.64 -14.11 -13.50
CA LEU A 203 -23.77 -14.77 -14.18
C LEU A 203 -24.85 -13.75 -14.57
N PRO A 204 -25.63 -14.02 -15.64
CA PRO A 204 -26.90 -13.34 -15.85
C PRO A 204 -27.77 -13.35 -14.58
N GLY A 205 -28.36 -12.20 -14.26
CA GLY A 205 -29.11 -11.93 -13.04
C GLY A 205 -28.27 -11.51 -11.82
N ASP A 206 -26.95 -11.48 -11.92
CA ASP A 206 -26.11 -10.78 -10.93
C ASP A 206 -26.43 -9.28 -10.95
N PHE A 207 -26.64 -8.69 -9.77
CA PHE A 207 -26.80 -7.26 -9.61
C PHE A 207 -25.43 -6.69 -9.26
N ILE A 208 -24.89 -5.86 -10.16
CA ILE A 208 -23.56 -5.30 -10.03
C ILE A 208 -23.63 -3.80 -9.81
N MET A 209 -22.64 -3.28 -9.09
CA MET A 209 -22.24 -1.87 -9.16
C MET A 209 -20.97 -1.78 -9.99
N TYR A 210 -20.82 -0.74 -10.79
CA TYR A 210 -19.67 -0.58 -11.66
C TYR A 210 -19.33 0.90 -11.90
N ARG A 211 -18.04 1.15 -12.11
CA ARG A 211 -17.45 2.46 -12.43
C ARG A 211 -16.61 2.31 -13.70
N GLY A 212 -16.59 3.32 -14.54
CA GLY A 212 -15.93 3.23 -15.84
C GLY A 212 -15.96 4.53 -16.61
N PHE A 213 -15.61 4.43 -17.88
CA PHE A 213 -15.69 5.56 -18.78
C PHE A 213 -16.19 5.19 -20.16
N ARG A 214 -16.78 6.15 -20.88
CA ARG A 214 -17.30 5.88 -22.22
C ARG A 214 -16.18 5.89 -23.26
N ASN A 215 -16.13 4.86 -24.10
CA ASN A 215 -15.31 4.90 -25.31
C ASN A 215 -16.04 5.56 -26.50
N ALA A 216 -15.33 5.76 -27.61
CA ALA A 216 -15.88 6.33 -28.84
C ALA A 216 -17.05 5.51 -29.45
N GLN A 217 -17.15 4.23 -29.11
CA GLN A 217 -18.23 3.33 -29.51
C GLN A 217 -19.42 3.33 -28.53
N ASN A 218 -19.43 4.25 -27.55
CA ASN A 218 -20.44 4.39 -26.51
C ASN A 218 -20.64 3.13 -25.64
N GLN A 219 -19.59 2.29 -25.55
CA GLN A 219 -19.49 1.23 -24.55
C GLN A 219 -18.91 1.83 -23.27
N LEU A 220 -19.35 1.32 -22.12
CA LEU A 220 -18.72 1.69 -20.85
C LEU A 220 -17.56 0.73 -20.54
N ILE A 221 -16.38 1.31 -20.39
CA ILE A 221 -15.13 0.63 -20.11
C ILE A 221 -14.87 0.72 -18.61
N CYS A 222 -15.07 -0.39 -17.91
CA CYS A 222 -15.07 -0.44 -16.46
C CYS A 222 -13.68 -0.75 -15.90
N PHE A 223 -13.31 -0.05 -14.82
CA PHE A 223 -12.11 -0.35 -14.03
C PHE A 223 -12.45 -0.93 -12.66
N ASP A 224 -13.71 -0.89 -12.24
CA ASP A 224 -14.21 -1.45 -10.99
C ASP A 224 -15.61 -2.06 -11.21
N ILE A 225 -15.81 -3.29 -10.75
CA ILE A 225 -17.09 -3.99 -10.80
C ILE A 225 -17.27 -4.83 -9.54
N VAL A 226 -18.38 -4.61 -8.83
CA VAL A 226 -18.75 -5.38 -7.64
C VAL A 226 -20.10 -6.06 -7.81
N ALA A 227 -20.16 -7.39 -7.74
CA ALA A 227 -21.43 -8.13 -7.62
C ALA A 227 -22.04 -7.96 -6.22
N TRP A 228 -22.88 -6.95 -6.09
CA TRP A 228 -23.49 -6.53 -4.83
C TRP A 228 -24.45 -7.54 -4.22
N ASN A 229 -25.11 -8.34 -5.07
CA ASN A 229 -26.01 -9.39 -4.60
C ASN A 229 -25.34 -10.78 -4.49
N VAL A 230 -24.01 -10.86 -4.61
CA VAL A 230 -23.26 -12.12 -4.48
C VAL A 230 -22.27 -12.01 -3.32
N GLN A 231 -22.39 -12.91 -2.35
CA GLN A 231 -21.49 -13.02 -1.21
C GLN A 231 -20.80 -14.37 -1.24
N ILE A 232 -19.49 -14.36 -1.47
CA ILE A 232 -18.64 -15.56 -1.51
C ILE A 232 -17.70 -15.54 -0.32
N THR A 233 -17.90 -16.43 0.64
CA THR A 233 -17.07 -16.49 1.85
C THR A 233 -15.91 -17.49 1.70
N THR A 234 -14.85 -17.29 2.46
CA THR A 234 -13.72 -18.24 2.61
C THR A 234 -13.54 -18.61 4.08
N THR A 235 -12.68 -19.60 4.35
CA THR A 235 -12.32 -20.02 5.70
C THR A 235 -10.80 -20.18 5.80
N GLY A 236 -10.15 -19.35 6.61
CA GLY A 236 -8.71 -19.32 6.81
C GLY A 236 -7.96 -18.60 5.69
N SER A 237 -6.92 -19.26 5.18
CA SER A 237 -6.03 -18.70 4.15
C SER A 237 -6.33 -19.33 2.78
N PRO A 238 -6.63 -18.53 1.73
CA PRO A 238 -6.68 -17.08 1.76
C PRO A 238 -8.03 -16.49 2.22
N ALA A 239 -7.95 -15.32 2.86
CA ALA A 239 -9.07 -14.38 2.93
C ALA A 239 -8.91 -13.33 1.82
N TYR A 240 -9.99 -12.70 1.38
CA TYR A 240 -9.95 -11.58 0.43
C TYR A 240 -10.41 -10.31 1.14
N ILE A 241 -9.84 -9.18 0.75
CA ILE A 241 -10.14 -7.86 1.29
C ILE A 241 -10.71 -7.02 0.14
N ARG A 242 -11.81 -6.33 0.41
CA ARG A 242 -12.34 -5.26 -0.44
C ARG A 242 -12.38 -3.97 0.36
N VAL A 243 -11.97 -2.87 -0.24
CA VAL A 243 -12.01 -1.54 0.37
C VAL A 243 -13.05 -0.70 -0.39
N GLU A 244 -14.02 -0.13 0.33
CA GLU A 244 -15.04 0.77 -0.23
C GLU A 244 -14.70 2.24 -0.02
N GLU A 245 -13.96 2.57 1.04
CA GLU A 245 -13.64 3.95 1.40
C GLU A 245 -12.18 4.02 1.86
N THR A 246 -11.46 5.00 1.31
CA THR A 246 -10.09 5.33 1.68
C THR A 246 -9.92 6.84 1.64
N LEU A 247 -9.85 7.44 2.83
CA LEU A 247 -9.78 8.88 3.03
C LEU A 247 -8.64 9.18 4.00
N VAL A 248 -7.75 10.11 3.62
CA VAL A 248 -6.63 10.53 4.47
C VAL A 248 -6.82 11.97 4.92
N GLY A 249 -6.92 12.16 6.24
CA GLY A 249 -6.95 13.49 6.86
C GLY A 249 -5.53 14.00 7.14
N VAL A 250 -5.23 15.21 6.66
CA VAL A 250 -3.90 15.81 6.75
C VAL A 250 -3.79 16.71 7.98
N TYR A 251 -2.90 16.33 8.89
CA TYR A 251 -2.55 17.08 10.10
C TYR A 251 -1.86 18.42 9.82
N THR A 252 -2.26 19.44 10.57
CA THR A 252 -1.52 20.69 10.77
C THR A 252 -1.42 21.01 12.27
N PRO A 253 -0.32 21.61 12.75
CA PRO A 253 -0.23 22.11 14.12
C PRO A 253 -1.01 23.42 14.35
N ASN A 254 -1.63 23.99 13.31
CA ASN A 254 -2.37 25.24 13.42
C ASN A 254 -3.61 25.08 14.32
N THR A 255 -3.67 25.84 15.41
CA THR A 255 -4.77 25.78 16.40
C THR A 255 -6.11 26.30 15.87
N ASN A 256 -6.11 27.00 14.73
CA ASN A 256 -7.31 27.46 14.05
C ASN A 256 -7.80 26.46 12.99
N ALA A 257 -7.20 25.28 12.90
CA ALA A 257 -7.59 24.25 11.95
C ALA A 257 -8.52 23.20 12.57
N GLU A 258 -9.53 22.77 11.82
CA GLU A 258 -10.10 21.44 11.99
C GLU A 258 -9.34 20.44 11.11
N VAL A 259 -8.97 19.31 11.71
CA VAL A 259 -8.32 18.20 11.01
C VAL A 259 -9.28 17.00 10.99
N ALA A 260 -9.44 16.43 9.79
CA ALA A 260 -10.22 15.22 9.58
C ALA A 260 -9.49 13.96 10.08
N GLU A 261 -10.26 12.93 10.42
CA GLU A 261 -9.70 11.61 10.70
C GLU A 261 -9.33 10.88 9.41
N THR A 262 -8.26 10.09 9.45
CA THR A 262 -7.98 9.13 8.38
C THR A 262 -8.89 7.92 8.56
N ARG A 263 -9.56 7.48 7.49
CA ARG A 263 -10.58 6.44 7.55
C ARG A 263 -10.45 5.44 6.42
N PHE A 264 -10.60 4.16 6.80
CA PHE A 264 -10.67 3.05 5.87
C PHE A 264 -11.90 2.20 6.20
N ILE A 265 -12.68 1.84 5.19
CA ILE A 265 -13.82 0.95 5.32
C ILE A 265 -13.71 -0.16 4.28
N GLY A 266 -13.90 -1.39 4.72
CA GLY A 266 -13.89 -2.52 3.82
C GLY A 266 -14.62 -3.73 4.34
N TYR A 267 -14.47 -4.84 3.63
CA TYR A 267 -15.09 -6.13 3.89
C TYR A 267 -14.05 -7.24 3.72
N THR A 268 -14.32 -8.39 4.34
CA THR A 268 -13.51 -9.60 4.15
C THR A 268 -14.35 -10.80 3.71
N SER A 269 -13.76 -11.71 2.94
CA SER A 269 -14.40 -12.99 2.63
C SER A 269 -14.46 -13.93 3.82
N ASP A 270 -13.63 -13.71 4.84
CA ASP A 270 -13.59 -14.50 6.07
C ASP A 270 -13.90 -13.60 7.29
N PRO A 271 -14.97 -13.87 8.07
CA PRO A 271 -15.29 -13.10 9.27
C PRO A 271 -14.31 -13.27 10.43
N SER A 272 -13.43 -14.28 10.40
CA SER A 272 -12.52 -14.62 11.49
C SER A 272 -11.18 -13.89 11.42
N VAL A 273 -10.87 -13.23 10.30
CA VAL A 273 -9.61 -12.51 10.13
C VAL A 273 -9.70 -11.06 10.61
N THR A 274 -8.57 -10.53 11.03
CA THR A 274 -8.37 -9.09 11.24
C THR A 274 -7.58 -8.52 10.06
N VAL A 275 -7.71 -7.21 9.85
CA VAL A 275 -7.01 -6.49 8.77
C VAL A 275 -6.04 -5.49 9.40
N SER A 276 -4.73 -5.68 9.24
CA SER A 276 -3.76 -4.64 9.58
C SER A 276 -3.65 -3.63 8.44
N ILE A 277 -3.31 -2.38 8.76
CA ILE A 277 -3.18 -1.29 7.80
C ILE A 277 -1.82 -0.64 7.99
N SER A 278 -1.05 -0.54 6.91
CA SER A 278 0.28 0.06 6.90
C SER A 278 0.39 1.13 5.81
N ALA A 279 1.08 2.21 6.10
CA ALA A 279 1.60 3.13 5.09
C ALA A 279 2.75 2.45 4.33
N ILE A 280 2.79 2.61 3.00
CA ILE A 280 3.88 2.11 2.16
C ILE A 280 4.92 3.21 2.02
N ASP A 281 5.93 3.17 2.87
CA ASP A 281 7.06 4.10 2.82
C ASP A 281 8.08 3.58 1.79
N ILE A 282 8.32 4.35 0.72
CA ILE A 282 9.20 3.96 -0.38
C ILE A 282 10.54 4.71 -0.27
N ASP A 283 11.64 3.98 -0.37
CA ASP A 283 12.94 4.59 -0.56
C ASP A 283 13.10 5.02 -2.03
N PRO A 284 13.24 6.33 -2.33
CA PRO A 284 13.24 6.82 -3.71
C PRO A 284 14.49 6.43 -4.52
N CYS A 285 15.57 6.01 -3.87
CA CYS A 285 16.80 5.62 -4.56
C CYS A 285 16.78 4.14 -4.96
N THR A 286 16.03 3.30 -4.25
CA THR A 286 16.09 1.84 -4.39
C THR A 286 14.76 1.19 -4.73
N GLY A 287 13.64 1.91 -4.60
CA GLY A 287 12.28 1.39 -4.81
C GLY A 287 11.83 0.48 -3.68
N HIS A 288 12.67 0.29 -2.66
CA HIS A 288 12.39 -0.64 -1.58
C HIS A 288 11.25 -0.11 -0.71
N GLU A 289 10.18 -0.90 -0.62
CA GLU A 289 9.04 -0.62 0.24
C GLU A 289 9.29 -1.06 1.68
N THR A 290 8.88 -0.20 2.61
CA THR A 290 8.76 -0.54 4.01
C THR A 290 7.35 -0.26 4.49
N TYR A 291 6.81 -1.17 5.29
CA TYR A 291 5.44 -1.08 5.78
C TYR A 291 5.44 -0.55 7.21
N ARG A 292 4.96 0.68 7.39
CA ARG A 292 4.78 1.29 8.71
C ARG A 292 3.34 1.15 9.14
N SER A 293 3.11 0.45 10.25
CA SER A 293 1.76 0.30 10.81
C SER A 293 1.13 1.64 11.14
N ILE A 294 -0.13 1.82 10.72
CA ILE A 294 -0.95 2.98 11.05
C ILE A 294 -2.23 2.60 11.79
N GLY A 295 -2.63 1.33 11.78
CA GLY A 295 -3.81 0.87 12.50
C GLY A 295 -4.28 -0.52 12.09
N VAL A 296 -5.46 -0.88 12.60
CA VAL A 296 -6.14 -2.16 12.36
C VAL A 296 -7.60 -1.88 12.07
N GLY A 297 -8.15 -2.57 11.07
CA GLY A 297 -9.56 -2.60 10.75
C GLY A 297 -10.34 -3.29 11.87
N GLN A 298 -11.24 -2.54 12.51
CA GLN A 298 -12.10 -3.04 13.57
C GLN A 298 -13.25 -3.85 12.95
N ALA A 299 -13.30 -5.15 13.23
CA ALA A 299 -14.32 -6.04 12.69
C ALA A 299 -15.73 -5.70 13.20
N ARG A 300 -16.68 -5.64 12.27
CA ARG A 300 -18.11 -5.38 12.50
C ARG A 300 -18.99 -6.46 11.85
N PRO A 301 -18.87 -7.72 12.27
CA PRO A 301 -19.57 -8.85 11.65
C PRO A 301 -21.10 -8.76 11.80
N GLU A 302 -21.60 -8.07 12.83
CA GLU A 302 -23.04 -7.95 13.13
C GLU A 302 -23.79 -6.94 12.24
N GLU A 303 -23.11 -6.16 11.39
CA GLU A 303 -23.77 -5.34 10.37
C GLU A 303 -24.24 -6.22 9.19
N GLY A 304 -25.15 -7.16 9.45
CA GLY A 304 -25.86 -7.94 8.43
C GLY A 304 -25.09 -9.13 7.84
N GLY A 305 -24.08 -9.68 8.53
CA GLY A 305 -23.31 -10.83 8.03
C GLY A 305 -22.35 -10.47 6.88
N ARG A 306 -22.06 -9.18 6.71
CA ARG A 306 -21.28 -8.61 5.61
C ARG A 306 -19.76 -8.71 5.79
N ASN A 307 -19.29 -9.09 6.99
CA ASN A 307 -17.86 -9.13 7.34
C ASN A 307 -17.15 -7.77 7.17
N LYS A 308 -17.84 -6.69 7.52
CA LYS A 308 -17.31 -5.33 7.42
C LYS A 308 -16.20 -5.09 8.44
N TRP A 309 -15.24 -4.25 8.10
CA TRP A 309 -14.27 -3.68 9.03
C TRP A 309 -14.15 -2.16 8.82
N ILE A 310 -13.80 -1.45 9.89
CA ILE A 310 -13.61 0.01 9.86
C ILE A 310 -12.34 0.37 10.64
N ALA A 311 -11.45 1.15 10.05
CA ALA A 311 -10.39 1.83 10.78
C ALA A 311 -10.63 3.34 10.79
N ARG A 312 -10.42 3.94 11.95
CA ARG A 312 -10.44 5.38 12.17
C ARG A 312 -9.19 5.76 12.94
N ILE A 313 -8.35 6.53 12.28
CA ILE A 313 -7.04 6.93 12.78
C ILE A 313 -7.11 8.43 13.02
N ASP A 314 -6.68 8.81 14.21
CA ASP A 314 -6.87 10.17 14.68
C ASP A 314 -6.06 11.18 13.86
N GLY A 315 -6.72 12.29 13.52
CA GLY A 315 -6.12 13.40 12.80
C GLY A 315 -5.37 14.38 13.70
N THR A 316 -5.38 14.24 15.04
CA THR A 316 -4.73 15.23 15.93
C THR A 316 -3.24 15.01 16.18
N THR A 317 -2.66 13.93 15.65
CA THR A 317 -1.25 13.61 15.82
C THR A 317 -0.46 13.81 14.53
N PRO A 318 0.76 14.38 14.59
CA PRO A 318 1.65 14.43 13.44
C PRO A 318 1.81 13.06 12.81
N SER A 319 1.62 12.99 11.49
CA SER A 319 1.68 11.75 10.71
C SER A 319 2.48 11.99 9.43
N ILE A 320 3.16 10.95 8.95
CA ILE A 320 3.81 10.92 7.64
C ILE A 320 2.88 10.19 6.68
N TYR A 321 2.61 10.79 5.53
CA TYR A 321 1.65 10.31 4.54
C TYR A 321 2.33 9.73 3.30
N THR A 322 1.75 8.66 2.80
CA THR A 322 2.18 7.94 1.60
C THR A 322 1.02 7.95 0.59
N ARG A 323 1.31 7.80 -0.70
CA ARG A 323 0.26 7.78 -1.72
C ARG A 323 -0.58 6.50 -1.71
N GLU A 324 -0.05 5.43 -1.11
CA GLU A 324 -0.65 4.11 -1.07
C GLU A 324 -0.58 3.52 0.34
N TYR A 325 -1.58 2.73 0.69
CA TYR A 325 -1.68 2.03 1.97
C TYR A 325 -1.98 0.56 1.75
N ARG A 326 -1.27 -0.30 2.48
CA ARG A 326 -1.37 -1.75 2.38
C ARG A 326 -2.23 -2.29 3.51
N MET A 327 -3.23 -3.08 3.16
CA MET A 327 -4.09 -3.82 4.06
C MET A 327 -3.78 -5.31 3.96
N VAL A 328 -3.60 -5.99 5.10
CA VAL A 328 -3.27 -7.42 5.11
C VAL A 328 -4.10 -8.20 6.13
N ALA A 329 -4.63 -9.33 5.70
CA ALA A 329 -5.40 -10.24 6.54
C ALA A 329 -4.49 -11.04 7.48
N SER A 330 -4.99 -11.35 8.68
CA SER A 330 -4.26 -12.18 9.66
C SER A 330 -4.06 -13.63 9.23
N SER A 331 -4.79 -14.09 8.20
CA SER A 331 -4.56 -15.39 7.56
C SER A 331 -3.35 -15.41 6.61
N GLY A 332 -2.66 -14.28 6.44
CA GLY A 332 -1.53 -14.12 5.53
C GLY A 332 -1.94 -14.00 4.07
N THR A 333 -0.95 -13.98 3.19
CA THR A 333 -1.15 -13.79 1.74
C THR A 333 -0.86 -15.07 0.96
N VAL A 334 -1.58 -15.26 -0.15
CA VAL A 334 -1.39 -16.39 -1.07
C VAL A 334 -1.58 -15.90 -2.50
N VAL A 335 -0.62 -16.18 -3.38
CA VAL A 335 -0.79 -15.96 -4.82
C VAL A 335 -1.71 -17.05 -5.37
N THR A 336 -2.86 -16.62 -5.90
CA THR A 336 -3.87 -17.49 -6.50
C THR A 336 -3.42 -18.04 -7.85
N ARG A 337 -4.15 -19.01 -8.41
CA ARG A 337 -3.87 -19.50 -9.78
C ARG A 337 -4.12 -18.43 -10.86
N ASN A 338 -4.83 -17.36 -10.49
CA ASN A 338 -5.12 -16.21 -11.34
C ASN A 338 -4.03 -15.12 -11.25
N GLY A 339 -3.00 -15.27 -10.41
CA GLY A 339 -1.96 -14.25 -10.21
C GLY A 339 -2.35 -13.13 -9.23
N ILE A 340 -3.58 -13.16 -8.68
CA ILE A 340 -4.04 -12.23 -7.64
C ILE A 340 -3.39 -12.60 -6.30
N VAL A 341 -2.93 -11.60 -5.54
CA VAL A 341 -2.40 -11.78 -4.19
C VAL A 341 -3.55 -11.73 -3.20
N ALA A 342 -4.12 -12.89 -2.88
CA ALA A 342 -5.18 -12.97 -1.89
C ALA A 342 -4.61 -12.69 -0.49
N GLY A 343 -5.44 -12.15 0.41
CA GLY A 343 -5.05 -11.74 1.77
C GLY A 343 -4.50 -10.32 1.85
N GLU A 344 -4.37 -9.63 0.73
CA GLU A 344 -3.81 -8.29 0.62
C GLU A 344 -4.69 -7.39 -0.23
N TYR A 345 -4.66 -6.09 0.09
CA TYR A 345 -5.22 -5.03 -0.74
C TYR A 345 -4.32 -3.80 -0.60
N VAL A 346 -3.92 -3.20 -1.72
CA VAL A 346 -3.21 -1.92 -1.76
C VAL A 346 -4.18 -0.84 -2.23
N ALA A 347 -4.45 0.13 -1.36
CA ALA A 347 -5.36 1.22 -1.64
C ALA A 347 -4.57 2.47 -2.07
N PRO A 348 -4.73 2.95 -3.31
CA PRO A 348 -4.29 4.28 -3.68
C PRO A 348 -5.19 5.34 -3.02
N ILE A 349 -4.60 6.45 -2.60
CA ILE A 349 -5.37 7.55 -2.01
C ILE A 349 -5.89 8.48 -3.11
N LEU A 350 -7.21 8.49 -3.26
CA LEU A 350 -7.93 9.40 -4.16
C LEU A 350 -8.60 10.58 -3.41
N GLU A 351 -8.63 10.54 -2.08
CA GLU A 351 -9.29 11.54 -1.26
C GLU A 351 -8.38 12.00 -0.11
N TRP A 352 -7.95 13.26 -0.21
CA TRP A 352 -7.11 13.93 0.78
C TRP A 352 -7.90 15.07 1.40
N ILE A 353 -8.14 15.01 2.71
CA ILE A 353 -8.82 16.08 3.42
C ILE A 353 -7.76 16.98 4.05
N GLN A 354 -7.54 18.13 3.40
CA GLN A 354 -6.66 19.18 3.90
C GLN A 354 -7.26 19.85 5.15
N PRO A 355 -6.43 20.50 5.99
CA PRO A 355 -6.94 21.21 7.16
C PRO A 355 -7.96 22.29 6.80
N GLU A 356 -9.08 22.32 7.51
CA GLU A 356 -10.16 23.29 7.29
C GLU A 356 -10.11 24.42 8.32
N LEU A 357 -10.55 25.61 7.94
CA LEU A 357 -10.57 26.75 8.83
C LEU A 357 -11.68 26.64 9.87
N LEU A 358 -11.31 26.60 11.15
CA LEU A 358 -12.27 26.53 12.27
C LEU A 358 -12.94 27.89 12.55
N VAL A 359 -12.24 29.00 12.28
CA VAL A 359 -12.66 30.36 12.67
C VAL A 359 -13.10 31.14 11.43
N PRO A 360 -14.40 31.47 11.27
CA PRO A 360 -14.86 32.27 10.14
C PRO A 360 -14.21 33.67 10.11
N GLY A 361 -13.84 34.14 8.92
CA GLY A 361 -13.41 35.52 8.67
C GLY A 361 -11.91 35.80 8.84
N ILE A 362 -11.08 34.80 9.11
CA ILE A 362 -9.62 34.92 9.05
C ILE A 362 -9.07 34.36 7.73
N GLU A 363 -7.78 34.57 7.48
CA GLU A 363 -7.09 34.06 6.28
C GLU A 363 -7.22 32.53 6.18
N PRO A 364 -7.40 31.96 4.97
CA PRO A 364 -7.37 30.52 4.75
C PRO A 364 -6.09 29.87 5.28
N ILE A 365 -6.21 28.60 5.67
CA ILE A 365 -5.05 27.79 6.07
C ILE A 365 -4.46 27.16 4.81
N ILE A 366 -3.14 27.10 4.76
CA ILE A 366 -2.41 26.47 3.66
C ILE A 366 -2.76 24.98 3.56
N ASN A 367 -2.69 24.43 2.35
CA ASN A 367 -2.62 22.99 2.22
C ASN A 367 -1.24 22.49 2.66
N GLU A 368 -1.21 21.41 3.43
CA GLU A 368 0.02 20.86 4.03
C GLU A 368 0.57 19.70 3.20
N TYR A 369 1.76 19.88 2.65
CA TYR A 369 2.44 18.88 1.80
C TYR A 369 3.78 18.41 2.39
N ALA A 370 4.32 19.12 3.39
CA ALA A 370 5.60 18.81 4.02
C ALA A 370 5.70 17.39 4.62
N ALA A 371 4.58 16.81 5.03
CA ALA A 371 4.53 15.46 5.60
C ALA A 371 4.21 14.36 4.58
N MET A 372 3.99 14.71 3.30
CA MET A 372 3.74 13.75 2.23
C MET A 372 5.08 13.27 1.68
N SER A 373 5.49 12.06 2.08
CA SER A 373 6.82 11.52 1.77
C SER A 373 7.05 11.36 0.27
N HIS A 374 6.03 10.95 -0.47
CA HIS A 374 6.07 10.81 -1.93
C HIS A 374 6.28 12.15 -2.66
N LEU A 375 5.91 13.29 -2.07
CA LEU A 375 6.14 14.62 -2.66
C LEU A 375 7.48 15.22 -2.22
N THR A 376 7.87 15.02 -0.96
CA THR A 376 9.09 15.61 -0.37
C THR A 376 10.35 14.79 -0.59
N ARG A 377 10.20 13.47 -0.81
CA ARG A 377 11.32 12.55 -1.06
C ARG A 377 11.38 12.08 -2.52
N GLY A 378 10.24 12.04 -3.19
CA GLY A 378 10.12 11.43 -4.51
C GLY A 378 9.82 9.93 -4.44
N VAL A 379 9.99 9.27 -5.59
CA VAL A 379 9.57 7.91 -5.91
C VAL A 379 10.56 7.31 -6.89
N GLY A 380 10.91 6.04 -6.74
CA GLY A 380 11.64 5.31 -7.76
C GLY A 380 12.61 4.29 -7.19
N PRO A 381 13.41 3.63 -8.05
CA PRO A 381 13.32 3.70 -9.50
C PRO A 381 12.07 2.97 -10.04
N ASP A 382 11.56 3.40 -11.20
CA ASP A 382 10.55 2.65 -11.95
C ASP A 382 11.18 1.45 -12.69
N GLU A 383 10.37 0.73 -13.48
CA GLU A 383 10.83 -0.44 -14.27
C GLU A 383 11.94 -0.11 -15.29
N ASN A 384 12.06 1.17 -15.69
CA ASN A 384 13.07 1.67 -16.61
C ASN A 384 14.27 2.30 -15.87
N GLY A 385 14.34 2.18 -14.55
CA GLY A 385 15.39 2.78 -13.74
C GLY A 385 15.19 4.26 -13.43
N ASN A 386 14.08 4.88 -13.84
CA ASN A 386 13.85 6.30 -13.66
C ASN A 386 13.48 6.64 -12.22
N ILE A 387 14.05 7.73 -11.69
CA ILE A 387 13.75 8.21 -10.34
C ILE A 387 13.02 9.55 -10.43
N PHE A 388 11.80 9.60 -9.92
CA PHE A 388 11.02 10.83 -9.77
C PHE A 388 11.42 11.49 -8.45
N GLY A 389 12.18 12.59 -8.52
CA GLY A 389 12.59 13.32 -7.32
C GLY A 389 11.43 14.01 -6.58
N PRO A 390 11.72 14.79 -5.53
CA PRO A 390 10.72 15.68 -4.94
C PRO A 390 10.13 16.65 -5.96
N LEU A 391 8.93 17.17 -5.72
CA LEU A 391 8.34 18.18 -6.60
C LEU A 391 9.22 19.43 -6.70
N ASP A 392 9.47 19.89 -7.93
CA ASP A 392 10.31 21.06 -8.22
C ASP A 392 9.64 21.98 -9.28
N PRO A 393 9.20 23.21 -8.92
CA PRO A 393 9.26 23.80 -7.58
C PRO A 393 8.32 23.10 -6.57
N PHE A 394 8.67 23.15 -5.29
CA PHE A 394 7.82 22.55 -4.24
C PHE A 394 6.60 23.46 -3.94
N PRO A 395 5.39 22.92 -3.80
CA PRO A 395 4.15 23.69 -3.64
C PRO A 395 3.93 24.21 -2.20
N GLN A 396 4.99 24.46 -1.44
CA GLN A 396 4.93 24.99 -0.08
C GLN A 396 6.28 25.63 0.31
N SER A 397 6.24 26.84 0.84
CA SER A 397 7.40 27.59 1.30
C SER A 397 8.01 26.96 2.56
N GLY A 398 9.34 27.01 2.69
CA GLY A 398 10.06 26.58 3.89
C GLY A 398 10.20 25.06 4.09
N VAL A 399 9.74 24.25 3.13
CA VAL A 399 9.86 22.79 3.19
C VAL A 399 11.25 22.35 2.74
N THR A 400 11.90 21.52 3.54
CA THR A 400 13.14 20.84 3.14
C THR A 400 12.80 19.55 2.40
N VAL A 401 13.30 19.43 1.17
CA VAL A 401 13.10 18.24 0.32
C VAL A 401 14.36 17.38 0.25
N PHE A 402 14.17 16.10 -0.05
CA PHE A 402 15.27 15.15 -0.21
C PHE A 402 16.19 15.52 -1.37
N ASN A 403 17.50 15.31 -1.22
CA ASN A 403 18.44 15.56 -2.30
C ASN A 403 18.65 14.30 -3.14
N ILE A 404 18.00 14.22 -4.31
CA ILE A 404 18.06 13.05 -5.19
C ILE A 404 19.45 12.78 -5.76
N SER A 405 20.37 13.78 -5.77
CA SER A 405 21.77 13.55 -6.19
C SER A 405 22.54 12.58 -5.28
N THR A 406 21.96 12.20 -4.13
CA THR A 406 22.50 11.16 -3.25
C THR A 406 22.16 9.74 -3.68
N CYS A 407 21.23 9.55 -4.63
CA CYS A 407 20.93 8.25 -5.20
C CYS A 407 22.01 7.82 -6.20
N ALA A 408 22.25 6.51 -6.33
CA ALA A 408 22.98 5.98 -7.48
C ALA A 408 22.18 6.30 -8.75
N GLY A 409 22.86 6.70 -9.83
CA GLY A 409 22.20 7.17 -11.06
C GLY A 409 21.31 6.10 -11.73
N PRO A 410 20.35 6.51 -12.57
CA PRO A 410 19.44 5.61 -13.27
C PRO A 410 20.20 4.67 -14.21
N VAL A 411 19.86 3.38 -14.18
CA VAL A 411 20.38 2.37 -15.12
C VAL A 411 19.38 2.30 -16.28
N GLY A 412 19.76 2.79 -17.46
CA GLY A 412 18.88 2.82 -18.62
C GLY A 412 18.69 1.43 -19.28
N PRO A 413 17.52 1.13 -19.88
CA PRO A 413 17.32 -0.09 -20.65
C PRO A 413 17.88 0.10 -22.07
N GLY A 414 19.11 -0.36 -22.29
CA GLY A 414 19.76 -0.37 -23.60
C GLY A 414 21.11 -1.07 -23.50
N GLU A 415 21.51 -1.78 -24.57
CA GLU A 415 22.72 -2.61 -24.66
C GLU A 415 23.93 -2.12 -23.85
N PRO A 416 24.74 -3.05 -23.28
CA PRO A 416 25.86 -2.69 -22.42
C PRO A 416 26.78 -1.71 -23.14
N SER A 417 26.79 -0.47 -22.68
CA SER A 417 27.70 0.54 -23.21
C SER A 417 29.13 0.11 -22.87
N GLU A 418 30.01 0.21 -23.86
CA GLU A 418 31.44 -0.07 -23.72
C GLU A 418 32.03 0.96 -22.74
N GLY A 419 32.05 0.61 -21.44
CA GLY A 419 32.58 1.48 -20.37
C GLY A 419 31.91 1.38 -19.00
N GLU A 420 30.77 0.69 -18.84
CA GLU A 420 30.17 0.53 -17.51
C GLU A 420 30.89 -0.50 -16.62
N PRO A 421 30.91 -0.33 -15.27
CA PRO A 421 31.57 -1.28 -14.39
C PRO A 421 30.85 -2.64 -14.41
N GLN A 422 31.48 -3.65 -15.03
CA GLN A 422 31.06 -5.05 -14.96
C GLN A 422 31.47 -5.68 -13.61
N THR A 423 31.16 -4.98 -12.53
CA THR A 423 31.42 -5.38 -11.15
C THR A 423 30.16 -5.98 -10.57
N ALA A 424 30.27 -7.15 -9.92
CA ALA A 424 29.15 -7.75 -9.24
C ALA A 424 28.56 -6.80 -8.16
N ASN A 425 27.23 -6.73 -8.07
CA ASN A 425 26.49 -6.00 -7.05
C ASN A 425 25.64 -6.99 -6.21
N PRO A 426 26.27 -7.68 -5.23
CA PRO A 426 25.56 -8.61 -4.37
C PRO A 426 24.52 -7.93 -3.47
N ARG A 427 23.44 -8.65 -3.18
CA ARG A 427 22.46 -8.35 -2.11
C ARG A 427 22.15 -9.62 -1.31
N ILE A 428 21.85 -9.49 -0.02
CA ILE A 428 21.45 -10.62 0.84
C ILE A 428 20.07 -10.36 1.44
N ASP A 429 19.10 -11.25 1.22
CA ASP A 429 17.87 -11.30 2.02
C ASP A 429 17.87 -12.54 2.90
N ALA A 430 17.25 -12.44 4.09
CA ALA A 430 17.15 -13.55 5.02
C ALA A 430 15.75 -14.16 5.03
N THR A 431 15.64 -15.46 5.30
CA THR A 431 14.37 -16.13 5.55
C THR A 431 14.42 -16.96 6.82
N ILE A 432 13.37 -16.92 7.64
CA ILE A 432 13.25 -17.66 8.90
C ILE A 432 11.89 -18.40 8.97
N PRO A 433 11.83 -19.66 9.43
CA PRO A 433 10.57 -20.35 9.69
C PRO A 433 9.77 -19.65 10.79
N ILE A 434 8.49 -19.39 10.52
CA ILE A 434 7.59 -18.66 11.44
C ILE A 434 6.48 -19.53 12.04
N SER A 435 6.42 -20.81 11.63
CA SER A 435 5.49 -21.80 12.15
C SER A 435 6.25 -22.98 12.75
N ALA A 436 5.65 -23.65 13.74
CA ALA A 436 6.26 -24.82 14.38
C ALA A 436 6.48 -25.98 13.41
N THR A 437 5.67 -26.07 12.34
CA THR A 437 5.78 -27.08 11.28
C THR A 437 6.78 -26.70 10.18
N GLY A 438 7.31 -25.47 10.19
CA GLY A 438 8.19 -24.94 9.15
C GLY A 438 7.51 -24.71 7.80
N SER A 439 6.18 -24.79 7.72
CA SER A 439 5.41 -24.67 6.47
C SER A 439 5.30 -23.22 5.97
N GLN A 440 5.68 -22.25 6.81
CA GLN A 440 5.67 -20.81 6.50
C GLN A 440 7.01 -20.19 6.88
N VAL A 441 7.46 -19.24 6.06
CA VAL A 441 8.70 -18.48 6.26
C VAL A 441 8.44 -16.99 6.17
N ALA A 442 9.13 -16.20 7.01
CA ALA A 442 9.22 -14.76 6.86
C ALA A 442 10.48 -14.40 6.09
N THR A 443 10.37 -13.40 5.21
CA THR A 443 11.52 -12.80 4.53
C THR A 443 11.88 -11.48 5.19
N VAL A 444 13.15 -11.31 5.53
CA VAL A 444 13.71 -10.08 6.08
C VAL A 444 14.62 -9.47 5.03
N PRO A 445 14.29 -8.29 4.50
CA PRO A 445 15.08 -7.67 3.44
C PRO A 445 16.44 -7.21 3.97
N HIS A 446 17.39 -7.05 3.06
CA HIS A 446 18.75 -6.57 3.33
C HIS A 446 18.85 -5.27 4.15
N THR A 447 17.80 -4.43 4.15
CA THR A 447 17.73 -3.17 4.90
C THR A 447 17.41 -3.35 6.38
N LYS A 448 17.03 -4.56 6.80
CA LYS A 448 16.66 -4.89 8.18
C LYS A 448 17.56 -5.98 8.73
N ARG A 449 17.79 -5.91 10.05
CA ARG A 449 18.48 -6.97 10.79
C ARG A 449 17.51 -8.12 11.06
N LEU A 450 18.01 -9.35 10.94
CA LEU A 450 17.29 -10.52 11.41
C LEU A 450 17.59 -10.77 12.89
N TYR A 451 16.56 -10.90 13.72
CA TYR A 451 16.71 -11.29 15.12
C TYR A 451 16.46 -12.79 15.27
N VAL A 452 17.39 -13.50 15.91
CA VAL A 452 17.32 -14.96 16.10
C VAL A 452 17.72 -15.39 17.51
N ARG A 453 17.34 -16.62 17.87
CA ARG A 453 17.74 -17.35 19.07
C ARG A 453 18.50 -18.63 18.68
N HIS A 454 19.17 -19.26 19.65
CA HIS A 454 20.04 -20.43 19.41
C HIS A 454 19.33 -21.64 18.79
N ASP A 455 18.01 -21.76 19.01
CA ASP A 455 17.20 -22.86 18.49
C ASP A 455 16.58 -22.54 17.11
N ASP A 456 16.86 -21.37 16.54
CA ASP A 456 16.39 -21.02 15.20
C ASP A 456 17.30 -21.58 14.11
N THR A 457 16.67 -21.99 13.02
CA THR A 457 17.34 -22.21 11.74
C THR A 457 16.83 -21.16 10.77
N PHE A 458 17.73 -20.51 10.04
CA PHE A 458 17.39 -19.49 9.06
C PHE A 458 18.27 -19.64 7.82
N THR A 459 17.89 -19.00 6.73
CA THR A 459 18.63 -19.02 5.47
C THR A 459 18.97 -17.61 5.06
N LEU A 460 20.18 -17.38 4.58
CA LEU A 460 20.53 -16.16 3.84
C LEU A 460 20.58 -16.51 2.36
N ARG A 461 19.95 -15.70 1.52
CA ARG A 461 19.94 -15.86 0.07
C ARG A 461 20.59 -14.64 -0.58
N GLY A 462 21.54 -14.93 -1.45
CA GLY A 462 22.25 -13.97 -2.26
C GLY A 462 21.54 -13.69 -3.57
N TYR A 463 21.61 -12.43 -3.99
CA TYR A 463 21.19 -11.94 -5.31
C TYR A 463 22.35 -11.20 -5.97
N GLN A 464 22.30 -11.13 -7.29
CA GLN A 464 23.18 -10.31 -8.12
C GLN A 464 22.29 -9.29 -8.80
N ASP A 465 22.37 -8.04 -8.36
CA ASP A 465 21.49 -6.98 -8.83
C ASP A 465 22.08 -6.22 -10.03
N ASN A 466 23.35 -6.48 -10.38
CA ASN A 466 23.91 -5.96 -11.63
C ASN A 466 23.40 -6.81 -12.82
N THR A 467 22.45 -6.25 -13.56
CA THR A 467 21.86 -6.83 -14.77
C THR A 467 22.77 -6.77 -16.00
N ASN A 468 23.85 -5.98 -15.95
CA ASN A 468 24.84 -5.82 -17.02
C ASN A 468 25.96 -6.89 -16.96
N MET A 469 25.85 -7.84 -16.03
CA MET A 469 26.64 -9.06 -16.01
C MET A 469 26.13 -9.97 -17.13
N GLY A 470 26.95 -10.19 -18.17
CA GLY A 470 26.55 -10.97 -19.34
C GLY A 470 26.03 -12.36 -18.97
N SER A 471 25.01 -12.85 -19.68
CA SER A 471 24.34 -14.14 -19.40
C SER A 471 25.24 -15.38 -19.48
N ASN A 472 26.46 -15.24 -20.04
CA ASN A 472 27.48 -16.28 -20.13
C ASN A 472 28.53 -16.21 -19.00
N ASP A 473 28.38 -15.31 -18.02
CA ASP A 473 29.32 -15.21 -16.90
C ASP A 473 29.00 -16.24 -15.81
N THR A 474 30.02 -17.01 -15.43
CA THR A 474 29.91 -18.01 -14.36
C THR A 474 30.32 -17.35 -13.04
N LEU A 475 29.32 -16.88 -12.29
CA LEU A 475 29.53 -16.23 -11.00
C LEU A 475 29.88 -17.26 -9.92
N THR A 476 30.95 -16.97 -9.17
CA THR A 476 31.32 -17.75 -7.98
C THR A 476 30.82 -17.04 -6.72
N TRP A 477 30.06 -17.75 -5.88
CA TRP A 477 29.43 -17.24 -4.67
C TRP A 477 30.16 -17.78 -3.45
N SER A 478 30.59 -16.89 -2.55
CA SER A 478 31.30 -17.25 -1.33
C SER A 478 30.67 -16.58 -0.13
N TRP A 479 30.38 -17.37 0.91
CA TRP A 479 29.79 -16.92 2.16
C TRP A 479 30.81 -17.00 3.29
N SER A 480 30.87 -15.96 4.12
CA SER A 480 31.73 -15.93 5.31
C SER A 480 31.10 -15.16 6.46
N VAL A 481 31.67 -15.30 7.66
CA VAL A 481 31.36 -14.44 8.82
C VAL A 481 32.54 -13.48 9.03
N LEU A 482 32.26 -12.17 9.09
CA LEU A 482 33.27 -11.16 9.38
C LEU A 482 33.53 -11.10 10.89
N ALA A 483 34.52 -11.86 11.34
CA ALA A 483 34.84 -12.06 12.76
C ALA A 483 35.21 -10.77 13.51
N ASP A 484 35.80 -9.80 12.82
CA ASP A 484 36.18 -8.48 13.37
C ASP A 484 34.98 -7.55 13.60
N GLN A 485 33.85 -7.83 12.95
CA GLN A 485 32.59 -7.09 13.08
C GLN A 485 31.49 -7.89 13.78
N SER A 486 31.79 -9.12 14.20
CA SER A 486 30.84 -10.05 14.79
C SER A 486 31.16 -10.34 16.26
N ALA A 487 30.14 -10.67 17.04
CA ALA A 487 30.28 -11.11 18.42
C ALA A 487 31.00 -12.47 18.54
N GLY A 488 31.05 -13.24 17.45
CA GLY A 488 31.73 -14.53 17.36
C GLY A 488 32.22 -14.83 15.94
N THR A 489 32.57 -16.09 15.69
CA THR A 489 33.14 -16.57 14.43
C THR A 489 32.24 -17.63 13.80
N GLN A 490 32.56 -18.06 12.57
CA GLN A 490 31.85 -19.16 11.91
C GLN A 490 31.86 -20.47 12.73
N SER A 491 32.88 -20.69 13.59
CA SER A 491 32.93 -21.87 14.47
C SER A 491 31.83 -21.90 15.54
N ASN A 492 31.14 -20.77 15.77
CA ASN A 492 30.01 -20.67 16.68
C ASN A 492 28.68 -21.12 16.03
N LEU A 493 28.71 -21.60 14.78
CA LEU A 493 27.56 -22.11 14.05
C LEU A 493 27.58 -23.65 14.02
N VAL A 494 26.45 -24.27 14.32
CA VAL A 494 26.24 -25.72 14.16
C VAL A 494 25.86 -26.07 12.73
N THR A 495 25.25 -25.11 12.01
CA THR A 495 24.93 -25.23 10.59
C THR A 495 25.46 -24.01 9.86
N PHE A 496 26.25 -24.26 8.80
CA PHE A 496 26.76 -23.29 7.84
C PHE A 496 26.87 -24.03 6.51
N THR A 497 25.73 -24.26 5.87
CA THR A 497 25.61 -25.20 4.76
C THR A 497 25.08 -24.49 3.51
N PRO A 498 25.94 -24.25 2.49
CA PRO A 498 25.51 -23.68 1.23
C PRO A 498 24.53 -24.58 0.48
N SER A 499 23.64 -23.96 -0.31
CA SER A 499 22.78 -24.65 -1.28
C SER A 499 23.62 -25.27 -2.41
N SER A 500 23.01 -26.15 -3.20
CA SER A 500 23.66 -26.78 -4.36
C SER A 500 24.11 -25.77 -5.42
N ASP A 501 23.42 -24.63 -5.54
CA ASP A 501 23.81 -23.52 -6.42
C ASP A 501 24.67 -22.46 -5.72
N SER A 502 24.99 -22.65 -4.42
CA SER A 502 25.73 -21.72 -3.56
C SER A 502 25.09 -20.32 -3.39
N LYS A 503 23.91 -20.08 -3.95
CA LYS A 503 23.20 -18.81 -3.87
C LYS A 503 22.52 -18.60 -2.52
N SER A 504 22.43 -19.62 -1.69
CA SER A 504 21.95 -19.46 -0.31
C SER A 504 22.76 -20.30 0.66
N ILE A 505 22.62 -19.96 1.95
CA ILE A 505 23.25 -20.68 3.05
C ILE A 505 22.26 -20.88 4.20
N SER A 506 22.12 -22.13 4.64
CA SER A 506 21.37 -22.48 5.84
C SER A 506 22.25 -22.33 7.08
N LEU A 507 21.70 -21.71 8.12
CA LEU A 507 22.42 -21.28 9.31
C LEU A 507 21.70 -21.67 10.60
N ARG A 508 22.47 -22.05 11.61
CA ARG A 508 22.00 -22.25 12.99
C ARG A 508 23.15 -22.03 13.98
N PHE A 509 22.91 -21.22 15.00
CA PHE A 509 23.88 -20.95 16.06
C PHE A 509 24.04 -22.14 17.02
N ALA A 510 25.25 -22.35 17.52
CA ALA A 510 25.49 -23.23 18.66
C ALA A 510 24.89 -22.64 19.93
N ASN A 511 24.48 -23.49 20.88
CA ASN A 511 24.02 -23.05 22.19
C ASN A 511 25.12 -22.31 22.99
N SER A 512 26.39 -22.50 22.63
CA SER A 512 27.55 -21.83 23.22
C SER A 512 27.97 -20.54 22.49
N ALA A 513 27.27 -20.16 21.42
CA ALA A 513 27.59 -18.94 20.67
C ALA A 513 27.38 -17.70 21.56
N PRO A 514 28.28 -16.71 21.55
CA PRO A 514 28.04 -15.46 22.26
C PRO A 514 26.87 -14.70 21.63
N THR A 515 25.99 -14.14 22.47
CA THR A 515 24.93 -13.23 22.00
C THR A 515 25.51 -11.91 21.51
N GLY A 516 24.93 -11.36 20.46
CA GLY A 516 25.36 -10.11 19.83
C GLY A 516 25.11 -10.12 18.33
N GLU A 517 25.69 -9.15 17.64
CA GLU A 517 25.57 -9.01 16.19
C GLU A 517 26.55 -9.94 15.47
N TYR A 518 26.09 -10.61 14.41
CA TYR A 518 26.91 -11.39 13.50
C TYR A 518 26.75 -10.82 12.09
N VAL A 519 27.88 -10.45 11.48
CA VAL A 519 27.93 -9.87 10.15
C VAL A 519 28.35 -10.95 9.17
N PHE A 520 27.41 -11.38 8.34
CA PHE A 520 27.65 -12.32 7.25
C PHE A 520 28.03 -11.55 6.00
N GLN A 521 29.04 -12.02 5.28
CA GLN A 521 29.43 -11.45 4.00
C GLN A 521 29.13 -12.45 2.88
N LEU A 522 28.55 -11.92 1.81
CA LEU A 522 28.49 -12.56 0.50
C LEU A 522 29.51 -11.85 -0.41
N ALA A 523 30.43 -12.63 -0.95
CA ALA A 523 31.30 -12.21 -2.05
C ALA A 523 30.86 -12.91 -3.34
N ILE A 524 30.63 -12.14 -4.40
CA ILE A 524 30.38 -12.65 -5.75
C ILE A 524 31.56 -12.22 -6.62
N SER A 525 32.21 -13.19 -7.25
CA SER A 525 33.29 -12.93 -8.20
C SER A 525 32.90 -13.34 -9.62
N SER A 526 33.30 -12.49 -10.57
CA SER A 526 33.17 -12.72 -12.00
C SER A 526 34.50 -13.15 -12.58
N ALA A 527 34.54 -14.34 -13.20
CA ALA A 527 35.73 -14.80 -13.90
C ALA A 527 35.91 -14.03 -15.22
N ASN A 528 34.82 -13.70 -15.91
CA ASN A 528 34.88 -13.03 -17.20
C ASN A 528 35.34 -11.56 -17.08
N HIS A 529 34.97 -10.89 -15.99
CA HIS A 529 35.26 -9.47 -15.80
C HIS A 529 36.38 -9.21 -14.78
N ASN A 530 36.86 -10.26 -14.08
CA ASN A 530 37.88 -10.18 -13.04
C ASN A 530 37.52 -9.14 -11.95
N THR A 531 36.25 -9.11 -11.57
CA THR A 531 35.70 -8.21 -10.55
C THR A 531 35.12 -8.99 -9.38
N THR A 532 35.06 -8.35 -8.22
CA THR A 532 34.42 -8.89 -7.01
C THR A 532 33.50 -7.83 -6.41
N GLY A 533 32.27 -8.24 -6.13
CA GLY A 533 31.32 -7.48 -5.32
C GLY A 533 31.18 -8.11 -3.95
N ASN A 534 30.99 -7.29 -2.92
CA ASN A 534 30.75 -7.75 -1.55
C ASN A 534 29.51 -7.09 -0.95
N PHE A 535 28.71 -7.86 -0.23
CA PHE A 535 27.58 -7.36 0.55
C PHE A 535 27.59 -7.96 1.94
N THR A 536 27.21 -7.17 2.94
CA THR A 536 27.12 -7.64 4.33
C THR A 536 25.68 -7.62 4.84
N TYR A 537 25.33 -8.62 5.63
CA TYR A 537 24.03 -8.73 6.28
C TYR A 537 24.21 -9.00 7.77
N THR A 538 23.50 -8.24 8.61
CA THR A 538 23.62 -8.33 10.07
C THR A 538 22.48 -9.15 10.67
N VAL A 539 22.85 -10.14 11.48
CA VAL A 539 21.93 -10.97 12.28
C VAL A 539 22.21 -10.74 13.76
N SER A 540 21.18 -10.39 14.53
CA SER A 540 21.26 -10.24 15.98
C SER A 540 20.88 -11.55 16.69
N LEU A 541 21.85 -12.22 17.32
CA LEU A 541 21.59 -13.36 18.20
C LEU A 541 21.36 -12.87 19.62
N PHE A 542 20.20 -13.17 20.21
CA PHE A 542 19.85 -12.71 21.55
C PHE A 542 19.23 -13.82 22.42
N SER A 543 19.39 -13.70 23.74
CA SER A 543 18.82 -14.62 24.72
C SER A 543 17.88 -13.94 25.73
N GLY A 544 17.89 -12.61 25.78
CA GLY A 544 17.09 -11.78 26.70
C GLY A 544 15.61 -11.68 26.34
N PRO A 545 14.85 -10.82 27.04
CA PRO A 545 13.46 -10.53 26.69
C PRO A 545 13.33 -10.03 25.26
N ASP A 546 12.18 -10.28 24.67
CA ASP A 546 11.82 -9.71 23.38
C ASP A 546 11.67 -8.18 23.45
N ILE A 547 11.87 -7.51 22.31
CA ILE A 547 11.72 -6.07 22.16
C ILE A 547 10.39 -5.83 21.49
N VAL A 548 9.45 -5.27 22.26
CA VAL A 548 8.06 -5.04 21.86
C VAL A 548 7.79 -3.54 21.77
N SER A 549 6.91 -3.14 20.86
CA SER A 549 6.34 -1.78 20.78
C SER A 549 4.82 -1.82 20.70
N VAL A 550 4.17 -0.72 21.09
CA VAL A 550 2.74 -0.48 20.82
C VAL A 550 2.65 0.58 19.71
N ASP A 551 2.47 0.12 18.47
CA ASP A 551 2.59 0.97 17.28
C ASP A 551 1.36 1.86 17.08
N ALA A 552 0.17 1.28 17.22
CA ALA A 552 -1.09 1.98 16.99
C ALA A 552 -2.14 1.57 18.02
N VAL A 553 -2.93 2.55 18.48
CA VAL A 553 -4.13 2.33 19.28
C VAL A 553 -5.22 3.23 18.72
N THR A 554 -6.33 2.64 18.30
CA THR A 554 -7.53 3.32 17.81
C THR A 554 -8.70 3.02 18.75
N TRP A 555 -9.56 4.01 19.01
CA TRP A 555 -10.78 3.80 19.76
C TRP A 555 -11.93 4.63 19.20
N THR A 556 -13.07 4.00 18.94
CA THR A 556 -14.25 4.67 18.42
C THR A 556 -15.42 4.56 19.40
N SER A 557 -16.09 5.68 19.70
CA SER A 557 -17.16 5.74 20.71
C SER A 557 -18.52 5.14 20.27
N GLY A 558 -18.64 4.71 19.02
CA GLY A 558 -19.86 4.08 18.50
C GLY A 558 -20.09 2.67 19.07
N GLN A 559 -21.36 2.27 19.23
CA GLN A 559 -21.76 0.90 19.65
C GLN A 559 -21.10 0.42 20.97
N SER A 560 -21.08 1.27 22.00
CA SER A 560 -20.46 0.97 23.31
C SER A 560 -18.93 0.87 23.30
N GLY A 561 -18.25 1.45 22.30
CA GLY A 561 -16.79 1.54 22.25
C GLY A 561 -16.15 0.37 21.50
N THR A 562 -15.28 0.66 20.53
CA THR A 562 -14.48 -0.37 19.82
C THR A 562 -13.01 0.05 19.81
N ILE A 563 -12.12 -0.85 20.26
CA ILE A 563 -10.68 -0.66 20.30
C ILE A 563 -9.99 -1.46 19.18
N GLY A 564 -8.97 -0.88 18.55
CA GLY A 564 -8.01 -1.56 17.70
C GLY A 564 -6.60 -1.30 18.22
N VAL A 565 -5.76 -2.33 18.29
CA VAL A 565 -4.38 -2.23 18.77
C VAL A 565 -3.45 -2.95 17.80
N THR A 566 -2.33 -2.31 17.46
CA THR A 566 -1.20 -2.93 16.76
C THR A 566 0.05 -2.85 17.61
N CYS A 567 0.78 -3.96 17.68
CA CYS A 567 2.04 -4.06 18.39
C CYS A 567 3.06 -4.78 17.52
N SER A 568 4.34 -4.44 17.67
CA SER A 568 5.41 -5.11 16.95
C SER A 568 6.37 -5.83 17.89
N SER A 569 6.97 -6.90 17.38
CA SER A 569 8.11 -7.60 17.95
C SER A 569 9.24 -7.59 16.93
N LEU A 570 10.48 -7.38 17.38
CA LEU A 570 11.65 -7.53 16.51
C LEU A 570 11.92 -9.00 16.16
N TYR A 571 11.34 -9.94 16.90
CA TYR A 571 11.45 -11.37 16.64
C TYR A 571 10.27 -11.87 15.79
N LEU A 572 10.56 -12.49 14.65
CA LEU A 572 9.54 -12.80 13.63
C LEU A 572 8.93 -14.20 13.77
N VAL A 573 9.37 -15.00 14.73
CA VAL A 573 8.91 -16.39 14.90
C VAL A 573 7.61 -16.42 15.69
N ASP A 574 6.48 -16.28 14.98
CA ASP A 574 5.16 -16.00 15.57
C ASP A 574 4.78 -16.93 16.73
N TRP A 575 4.93 -18.24 16.56
CA TRP A 575 4.54 -19.23 17.57
C TRP A 575 5.34 -19.13 18.87
N LYS A 576 6.56 -18.58 18.83
CA LYS A 576 7.38 -18.31 20.02
C LYS A 576 7.04 -16.97 20.66
N VAL A 577 6.68 -15.96 19.85
CA VAL A 577 6.32 -14.62 20.32
C VAL A 577 4.98 -14.65 21.05
N ASN A 578 3.95 -15.25 20.46
CA ASN A 578 2.59 -15.37 21.02
C ASN A 578 2.15 -14.11 21.81
N MET A 579 1.86 -13.03 21.08
CA MET A 579 1.61 -11.71 21.65
C MET A 579 0.24 -11.63 22.35
N GLN A 580 0.20 -10.89 23.47
CA GLN A 580 -1.02 -10.57 24.21
C GLN A 580 -1.16 -9.07 24.40
N VAL A 581 -2.40 -8.59 24.40
CA VAL A 581 -2.74 -7.21 24.76
C VAL A 581 -3.52 -7.19 26.06
N THR A 582 -3.17 -6.25 26.93
CA THR A 582 -3.86 -5.95 28.17
C THR A 582 -4.42 -4.53 28.11
N TYR A 583 -5.71 -4.38 28.41
CA TYR A 583 -6.43 -3.10 28.35
C TYR A 583 -7.53 -3.03 29.44
N PRO A 584 -7.86 -1.84 29.94
CA PRO A 584 -9.01 -1.66 30.82
C PRO A 584 -10.32 -1.81 30.02
N GLY A 585 -11.24 -2.63 30.51
CA GLY A 585 -12.60 -2.75 29.98
C GLY A 585 -13.65 -2.61 31.07
N ASP A 586 -14.92 -2.74 30.68
CA ASP A 586 -16.10 -2.45 31.51
C ASP A 586 -16.20 -3.31 32.80
N ARG A 587 -15.43 -4.39 32.89
CA ARG A 587 -15.37 -5.31 34.05
C ARG A 587 -13.99 -5.36 34.72
N GLY A 588 -13.12 -4.38 34.44
CA GLY A 588 -11.74 -4.32 34.90
C GLY A 588 -10.74 -4.66 33.79
N THR A 589 -9.51 -4.98 34.19
CA THR A 589 -8.42 -5.27 33.26
C THR A 589 -8.65 -6.58 32.50
N THR A 590 -8.67 -6.51 31.18
CA THR A 590 -8.79 -7.66 30.28
C THR A 590 -7.45 -7.94 29.62
N THR A 591 -7.08 -9.22 29.48
CA THR A 591 -5.93 -9.66 28.67
C THR A 591 -6.43 -10.60 27.59
N SER A 592 -5.97 -10.41 26.35
CA SER A 592 -6.41 -11.19 25.20
C SER A 592 -5.25 -11.48 24.25
N PRO A 593 -5.27 -12.64 23.57
CA PRO A 593 -4.28 -12.93 22.54
C PRO A 593 -4.45 -11.97 21.35
N MET A 594 -3.33 -11.64 20.70
CA MET A 594 -3.31 -10.90 19.44
C MET A 594 -3.03 -11.87 18.29
N ALA A 595 -3.40 -11.49 17.06
CA ALA A 595 -3.10 -12.27 15.85
C ALA A 595 -1.87 -11.69 15.12
N ALA A 596 -0.91 -12.52 14.72
CA ALA A 596 0.17 -12.08 13.83
C ALA A 596 -0.43 -11.63 12.49
N THR A 597 -0.12 -10.42 12.03
CA THR A 597 -0.84 -9.78 10.91
C THR A 597 0.05 -8.84 10.07
N PRO A 598 0.58 -9.30 8.91
CA PRO A 598 0.58 -10.68 8.45
C PRO A 598 1.45 -11.59 9.31
N PRO A 599 1.26 -12.93 9.25
CA PRO A 599 2.17 -13.89 9.85
C PRO A 599 3.63 -13.60 9.46
N GLY A 600 4.53 -13.63 10.45
CA GLY A 600 5.97 -13.49 10.27
C GLY A 600 6.48 -12.07 10.01
N SER A 601 5.59 -11.07 10.05
CA SER A 601 5.97 -9.67 9.89
C SER A 601 6.49 -9.02 11.17
N GLY A 602 6.35 -9.72 12.30
CA GLY A 602 6.56 -9.15 13.63
C GLY A 602 5.41 -8.23 14.08
N LEU A 603 4.43 -7.94 13.23
CA LEU A 603 3.24 -7.16 13.57
C LEU A 603 2.13 -8.04 14.11
N TRP A 604 1.45 -7.55 15.14
CA TRP A 604 0.37 -8.21 15.84
C TRP A 604 -0.81 -7.27 15.93
N SER A 605 -1.99 -7.75 15.53
CA SER A 605 -3.22 -6.98 15.55
C SER A 605 -4.23 -7.54 16.55
N PHE A 606 -5.01 -6.65 17.13
CA PHE A 606 -6.14 -6.97 17.97
C PHE A 606 -7.27 -5.97 17.75
N SER A 607 -8.51 -6.46 17.76
CA SER A 607 -9.71 -5.62 17.77
C SER A 607 -10.72 -6.20 18.74
N SER A 608 -11.36 -5.35 19.53
CA SER A 608 -12.44 -5.74 20.43
C SER A 608 -13.46 -4.63 20.58
N ARG A 609 -14.68 -5.01 20.97
CA ARG A 609 -15.87 -4.17 21.05
C ARG A 609 -16.44 -4.22 22.46
N ARG A 610 -17.31 -3.25 22.80
CA ARG A 610 -17.82 -3.05 24.16
C ARG A 610 -16.65 -2.84 25.12
N VAL A 611 -15.81 -1.89 24.75
CA VAL A 611 -14.61 -1.53 25.49
C VAL A 611 -14.73 -0.05 25.83
N ASP A 612 -14.89 0.24 27.12
CA ASP A 612 -14.72 1.57 27.67
C ASP A 612 -13.44 2.24 27.17
N ARG A 613 -13.45 3.59 27.11
CA ARG A 613 -12.31 4.35 26.59
C ARG A 613 -11.03 3.95 27.34
N PRO A 614 -10.03 3.37 26.64
CA PRO A 614 -8.86 2.84 27.33
C PRO A 614 -7.94 3.96 27.82
N GLY A 615 -7.48 3.85 29.07
CA GLY A 615 -6.45 4.71 29.64
C GLY A 615 -5.04 4.28 29.24
N THR A 616 -4.70 3.01 29.45
CA THR A 616 -3.37 2.44 29.20
C THR A 616 -3.50 1.10 28.51
N ILE A 617 -2.74 0.91 27.42
CA ILE A 617 -2.65 -0.33 26.65
C ILE A 617 -1.27 -0.92 26.83
N THR A 618 -1.20 -2.22 27.10
CA THR A 618 0.07 -2.94 27.25
C THR A 618 0.10 -4.12 26.29
N CYS A 619 1.17 -4.25 25.51
CA CYS A 619 1.46 -5.45 24.74
C CYS A 619 2.58 -6.24 25.41
N ARG A 620 2.42 -7.56 25.47
CA ARG A 620 3.37 -8.48 26.11
C ARG A 620 3.54 -9.71 25.24
N SER A 621 4.79 -10.07 24.93
CA SER A 621 5.10 -11.33 24.28
C SER A 621 5.38 -12.44 25.30
N ALA A 622 5.19 -13.69 24.88
CA ALA A 622 5.54 -14.89 25.66
C ALA A 622 7.04 -14.99 25.96
N LEU A 623 7.87 -14.21 25.25
CA LEU A 623 9.30 -14.06 25.49
C LEU A 623 9.61 -12.94 26.51
N ASN A 624 8.64 -12.56 27.34
CA ASN A 624 8.75 -11.55 28.39
C ASN A 624 9.03 -10.11 27.94
N GLY A 625 8.99 -9.82 26.64
CA GLY A 625 9.00 -8.46 26.14
C GLY A 625 7.69 -7.75 26.47
N GLN A 626 7.76 -6.46 26.83
CA GLN A 626 6.58 -5.67 27.16
C GLN A 626 6.75 -4.22 26.70
N ALA A 627 5.67 -3.64 26.17
CA ALA A 627 5.55 -2.21 25.94
C ALA A 627 4.17 -1.71 26.37
N THR A 628 4.11 -0.43 26.73
CA THR A 628 2.89 0.21 27.22
C THR A 628 2.74 1.57 26.55
N ARG A 629 1.50 1.92 26.18
CA ARG A 629 1.13 3.23 25.65
C ARG A 629 -0.07 3.77 26.40
N SER A 630 0.07 4.98 26.94
CA SER A 630 -1.01 5.71 27.59
C SER A 630 -1.72 6.60 26.58
N GLY A 631 -3.05 6.58 26.57
CA GLY A 631 -3.87 7.43 25.71
C GLY A 631 -4.54 6.68 24.57
N THR A 632 -5.86 6.83 24.52
CA THR A 632 -6.63 6.70 23.28
C THR A 632 -7.04 8.07 22.82
N THR A 633 -6.72 8.39 21.58
CA THR A 633 -7.26 9.57 20.92
C THR A 633 -8.75 9.33 20.67
N ALA A 634 -9.57 10.25 21.14
CA ALA A 634 -11.02 10.18 21.02
C ALA A 634 -11.50 11.31 20.12
N LYS A 635 -12.39 11.00 19.18
CA LYS A 635 -13.46 11.94 18.85
C LYS A 635 -14.81 11.35 19.28
N ARG A 636 -15.60 12.20 19.94
CA ARG A 636 -17.05 12.05 20.09
C ARG A 636 -17.62 12.04 18.67
N ALA A 637 -18.62 11.21 18.40
CA ALA A 637 -19.41 11.36 17.19
C ALA A 637 -19.83 12.83 17.07
N VAL A 638 -19.48 13.47 15.95
CA VAL A 638 -20.14 14.71 15.55
C VAL A 638 -21.60 14.30 15.36
N GLN A 639 -22.45 14.66 16.32
CA GLN A 639 -23.88 14.71 16.05
C GLN A 639 -24.02 15.76 14.96
N LEU A 640 -24.15 15.31 13.71
CA LEU A 640 -24.91 16.03 12.72
C LEU A 640 -26.31 16.19 13.31
N LYS A 641 -26.53 17.28 14.05
CA LYS A 641 -27.88 17.79 14.17
C LYS A 641 -28.24 18.32 12.79
N ALA A 642 -29.36 17.80 12.29
CA ALA A 642 -29.96 18.07 10.99
C ALA A 642 -29.97 19.55 10.61
#